data_AF-A0A7H8QKT2-F1
#
_entry.id   AF-A0A7H8QKT2-F1
#
_cell.length_a   1.000
_cell.length_b   1.000
_cell.length_c   1.000
_cell.angle_alpha   90.00
_cell.angle_beta   90.00
_cell.angle_gamma   90.00
#
_symmetry.space_group_name_H-M   'P 1'
#
loop_
_entity.id
_entity.type
_entity.pdbx_description
1 polymer ?
#
loop_
_entity_poly.entity_id
_entity_poly.type
_entity_poly.pdbx_seq_one_letter_code
_entity_poly.pdbx_strand_id
1 'polypeptide(L)'
;MPPYSPFPARLVLPILPGREENVRIQKARNEYEDETRFTTFPEYIEYCHDYLSKTPDIDTYRILQPIAISDVEHPKRDMTLCQTYLRPWRGFEEMQIWVYNDVLETLGSREVFTPRNVIKSDGWRLCREALVSEAHLSFHLEYGVGKPAERIMPAMQESGLSRFDLNDKGGIVFQYRGDGNDGLPQASAVRNDSNKTLLFYIQEKHKMTPEDLRVGLRQPDFWKKVIRRSEVPGDMSEQLMYNAEYLAGTALAQAYDTMVHRGTPYGVLATGSCLVFLHVGEDDPETLYYFLSEPILDVQAMLNRGDTNWMKKPVTAVGRLLALSLMTSGYNASAVRRAPSPEPPTRRHRVAPTGLSLEFCTVKCLLGLQRKGELDQNCPNVGFHQSGGDLTLFHQIDSADMVRLLKLQLDRDLQQYCHLIDTRSPEEIMKGWGALFKLSLMPYGYTVAGKGSVEEGWTHGLCKEEKIYRLLQPAQGSDIRMHCGARSEMNINQRTLAGIARCHAHALSQASNRFCQGPSCSQQVQRAWYTRHGRQNRIPAAYYRGGTSRALLFQQKDLPANKDDWQSIFLGTIGSPDPNGRQLDGMGGGISSLSKICVVSPSKRPDAQVEFTFVQVGVKNDGIDYAGNCGNMSSAIGPFAVDSGLIRPTVSREGKSETTTVSLYNTNTQKIIHATFPVTSDGSETVYDGEFAIDGVAGTAAKIQLDFVDPGGSKTGKLLPTGNVVDRIDEIEVTCIDAGNPCVFVRAADLGVDGTMLPQDTEARPDLLGRLELLRAKAAVAMGMATTVEDVPASIPKICFVSKPVEHQLLSGETLATDSVDVVVRAISTGQPHKALPITCGLSVSAAARLNGSLVQQCLSGIAAQKTEVVVGHPSGQLVVDAFFDQAGKLVRVTVYRTARRLMEGAVFWK
;
A
#
# COMPACT_ATOMS: atom_id res chain seq x y z
N MET A 1 -48.66 51.22 46.63
CA MET A 1 -47.26 51.44 47.08
C MET A 1 -47.22 51.26 48.59
N PRO A 2 -46.18 50.67 49.24
CA PRO A 2 -44.96 49.98 48.77
C PRO A 2 -44.76 48.59 49.47
N PRO A 3 -43.58 47.92 49.47
CA PRO A 3 -42.55 47.73 48.43
C PRO A 3 -42.22 46.24 48.11
N TYR A 4 -41.46 46.08 47.03
CA TYR A 4 -40.78 44.89 46.50
C TYR A 4 -39.79 44.23 47.49
N SER A 5 -39.67 42.90 47.41
CA SER A 5 -38.53 42.10 47.86
C SER A 5 -38.06 41.20 46.70
N PRO A 6 -36.76 41.14 46.35
CA PRO A 6 -36.26 40.33 45.24
C PRO A 6 -35.88 38.90 45.71
N PHE A 7 -36.30 37.89 44.96
CA PHE A 7 -35.83 36.51 45.09
C PHE A 7 -34.38 36.39 44.56
N PRO A 8 -33.48 35.64 45.24
CA PRO A 8 -32.09 35.53 44.82
C PRO A 8 -31.93 34.53 43.67
N ALA A 9 -31.06 34.89 42.73
CA ALA A 9 -30.59 34.01 41.67
C ALA A 9 -29.86 32.79 42.27
N ARG A 10 -30.32 31.57 41.93
CA ARG A 10 -29.55 30.35 42.20
C ARG A 10 -28.39 30.28 41.22
N LEU A 11 -27.18 30.55 41.70
CA LEU A 11 -25.95 30.09 41.07
C LEU A 11 -26.00 28.55 41.02
N VAL A 12 -26.06 27.99 39.81
CA VAL A 12 -25.76 26.58 39.59
C VAL A 12 -24.24 26.45 39.61
N LEU A 13 -23.70 26.02 40.75
CA LEU A 13 -22.30 25.58 40.83
C LEU A 13 -22.17 24.26 40.06
N PRO A 14 -21.13 24.08 39.22
CA PRO A 14 -20.88 22.80 38.58
C PRO A 14 -20.62 21.73 39.64
N ILE A 15 -21.37 20.63 39.58
CA ILE A 15 -21.18 19.47 40.44
C ILE A 15 -19.81 18.88 40.11
N LEU A 16 -18.85 19.04 41.02
CA LEU A 16 -17.55 18.39 40.90
C LEU A 16 -17.71 16.87 41.11
N PRO A 17 -17.19 16.02 40.22
CA PRO A 17 -17.30 14.57 40.36
C PRO A 17 -16.68 14.09 41.69
N GLY A 18 -17.33 13.10 42.32
CA GLY A 18 -16.85 12.49 43.56
C GLY A 18 -15.49 11.80 43.38
N ARG A 19 -14.80 11.52 44.50
CA ARG A 19 -13.43 10.99 44.49
C ARG A 19 -13.28 9.68 43.69
N GLU A 20 -14.27 8.79 43.75
CA GLU A 20 -14.28 7.53 42.97
C GLU A 20 -14.50 7.76 41.47
N GLU A 21 -15.33 8.73 41.11
CA GLU A 21 -15.58 9.10 39.72
C GLU A 21 -14.34 9.74 39.10
N ASN A 22 -13.61 10.56 39.86
CA ASN A 22 -12.30 11.07 39.43
C ASN A 22 -11.26 9.96 39.23
N VAL A 23 -11.26 8.91 40.08
CA VAL A 23 -10.38 7.75 39.85
C VAL A 23 -10.78 6.99 38.58
N ARG A 24 -12.07 6.82 38.29
CA ARG A 24 -12.55 6.18 37.06
C ARG A 24 -12.22 7.00 35.82
N ILE A 25 -12.48 8.31 35.85
CA ILE A 25 -12.13 9.23 34.77
C ILE A 25 -10.62 9.24 34.55
N GLN A 26 -9.82 9.27 35.62
CA GLN A 26 -8.36 9.22 35.50
C GLN A 26 -7.89 7.88 34.94
N LYS A 27 -8.50 6.75 35.34
CA LYS A 27 -8.18 5.44 34.80
C LYS A 27 -8.54 5.33 33.32
N ALA A 28 -9.74 5.75 32.93
CA ALA A 28 -10.19 5.78 31.54
C ALA A 28 -9.34 6.73 30.69
N ARG A 29 -8.91 7.86 31.25
CA ARG A 29 -8.00 8.80 30.60
C ARG A 29 -6.61 8.19 30.42
N ASN A 30 -6.06 7.53 31.43
CA ASN A 30 -4.78 6.84 31.34
C ASN A 30 -4.83 5.68 30.33
N GLU A 31 -5.94 4.93 30.29
CA GLU A 31 -6.18 3.88 29.30
C GLU A 31 -6.28 4.45 27.88
N TYR A 32 -6.99 5.57 27.71
CA TYR A 32 -7.09 6.26 26.42
C TYR A 32 -5.74 6.84 25.98
N GLU A 33 -4.97 7.42 26.90
CA GLU A 33 -3.62 7.93 26.64
C GLU A 33 -2.67 6.78 26.26
N ASP A 34 -2.72 5.63 26.93
CA ASP A 34 -1.94 4.44 26.54
C ASP A 34 -2.39 3.86 25.19
N GLU A 35 -3.68 3.92 24.87
CA GLU A 35 -4.20 3.48 23.57
C GLU A 35 -3.80 4.38 22.40
N THR A 36 -3.62 5.68 22.65
CA THR A 36 -3.42 6.70 21.60
C THR A 36 -2.01 7.26 21.50
N ARG A 37 -1.14 7.05 22.50
CA ARG A 37 0.27 7.45 22.44
C ARG A 37 1.05 6.65 21.41
N PHE A 38 2.08 7.27 20.85
CA PHE A 38 3.07 6.55 20.05
C PHE A 38 3.80 5.54 20.93
N THR A 39 4.08 4.36 20.38
CA THR A 39 4.69 3.24 21.09
C THR A 39 6.21 3.31 21.01
N THR A 40 6.88 2.74 22.02
CA THR A 40 8.32 2.44 21.96
C THR A 40 8.57 1.24 21.04
N PHE A 41 9.80 1.05 20.58
CA PHE A 41 10.13 -0.10 19.72
C PHE A 41 9.74 -1.47 20.35
N PRO A 42 10.03 -1.76 21.64
CA PRO A 42 9.61 -3.01 22.28
C PRO A 42 8.08 -3.17 22.34
N GLU A 43 7.33 -2.12 22.68
CA GLU A 43 5.86 -2.12 22.72
C GLU A 43 5.27 -2.30 21.32
N TYR A 44 5.87 -1.67 20.31
CA TYR A 44 5.47 -1.83 18.92
C TYR A 44 5.60 -3.27 18.45
N ILE A 45 6.73 -3.92 18.76
CA ILE A 45 6.97 -5.33 18.42
C ILE A 45 6.01 -6.25 19.16
N GLU A 46 5.73 -6.00 20.43
CA GLU A 46 4.75 -6.73 21.23
C GLU A 46 3.34 -6.62 20.62
N TYR A 47 2.87 -5.41 20.34
CA TYR A 47 1.52 -5.21 19.76
C TYR A 47 1.41 -5.74 18.34
N CYS A 48 2.46 -5.64 17.53
CA CYS A 48 2.47 -6.30 16.22
C CYS A 48 2.42 -7.83 16.38
N HIS A 49 3.08 -8.39 17.39
CA HIS A 49 2.96 -9.81 17.68
C HIS A 49 1.52 -10.19 18.03
N ASP A 50 0.94 -9.52 19.03
CA ASP A 50 -0.36 -9.87 19.61
C ASP A 50 -1.54 -9.63 18.68
N TYR A 51 -1.53 -8.53 17.90
CA TYR A 51 -2.67 -8.13 17.09
C TYR A 51 -2.50 -8.39 15.59
N LEU A 52 -1.27 -8.37 15.04
CA LEU A 52 -1.05 -8.46 13.58
C LEU A 52 -0.55 -9.81 13.12
N SER A 53 0.48 -10.36 13.78
CA SER A 53 1.19 -11.56 13.30
C SER A 53 0.73 -12.87 13.95
N LYS A 54 -0.06 -12.78 15.03
CA LYS A 54 -0.74 -13.92 15.64
C LYS A 54 -1.99 -14.26 14.82
N THR A 55 -1.82 -15.08 13.80
CA THR A 55 -2.89 -15.57 12.93
C THR A 55 -3.84 -16.50 13.70
N PRO A 56 -5.16 -16.47 13.42
CA PRO A 56 -6.07 -17.50 13.90
C PRO A 56 -5.71 -18.86 13.28
N ASP A 57 -5.83 -19.89 14.10
CA ASP A 57 -5.34 -21.24 13.91
C ASP A 57 -5.72 -21.89 12.56
N ILE A 58 -4.72 -22.43 11.85
CA ILE A 58 -4.88 -23.27 10.65
C ILE A 58 -5.71 -24.53 10.96
N ASP A 59 -5.81 -24.91 12.24
CA ASP A 59 -6.48 -26.13 12.68
C ASP A 59 -7.99 -26.17 12.38
N THR A 60 -8.66 -25.03 12.21
CA THR A 60 -10.11 -25.04 11.92
C THR A 60 -10.42 -25.50 10.48
N TYR A 61 -9.46 -25.43 9.56
CA TYR A 61 -9.65 -25.85 8.16
C TYR A 61 -9.18 -27.29 7.86
N ARG A 62 -8.19 -27.82 8.60
CA ARG A 62 -7.59 -29.14 8.28
C ARG A 62 -8.39 -30.35 8.81
N ILE A 63 -9.23 -30.16 9.82
CA ILE A 63 -10.08 -31.26 10.35
C ILE A 63 -11.13 -31.72 9.32
N LEU A 64 -11.44 -30.90 8.30
CA LEU A 64 -12.49 -31.20 7.34
C LEU A 64 -12.00 -31.78 6.01
N GLN A 65 -10.73 -31.60 5.59
CA GLN A 65 -10.21 -32.15 4.32
C GLN A 65 -8.70 -32.45 4.37
N PRO A 66 -8.27 -33.73 4.48
CA PRO A 66 -6.85 -34.09 4.31
C PRO A 66 -6.40 -33.87 2.86
N ILE A 67 -5.21 -33.28 2.67
CA ILE A 67 -4.62 -33.05 1.35
C ILE A 67 -4.33 -34.40 0.69
N ALA A 68 -4.93 -34.67 -0.47
CA ALA A 68 -4.60 -35.86 -1.27
C ALA A 68 -3.24 -35.66 -1.96
N ILE A 69 -2.45 -36.73 -2.14
CA ILE A 69 -1.16 -36.69 -2.88
C ILE A 69 -1.34 -36.11 -4.28
N SER A 70 -2.51 -36.28 -4.89
CA SER A 70 -2.88 -35.71 -6.20
C SER A 70 -2.96 -34.17 -6.20
N ASP A 71 -3.18 -33.55 -5.05
CA ASP A 71 -3.27 -32.09 -4.89
C ASP A 71 -1.92 -31.44 -4.56
N VAL A 72 -0.87 -32.27 -4.42
CA VAL A 72 0.52 -31.85 -4.23
C VAL A 72 1.15 -31.73 -5.61
N GLU A 73 1.40 -30.50 -6.05
CA GLU A 73 2.15 -30.24 -7.29
C GLU A 73 3.48 -31.01 -7.24
N HIS A 74 3.66 -31.98 -8.13
CA HIS A 74 4.95 -32.62 -8.33
C HIS A 74 5.98 -31.57 -8.77
N PRO A 75 7.27 -31.73 -8.44
CA PRO A 75 8.30 -30.88 -8.98
C PRO A 75 8.15 -30.86 -10.50
N LYS A 76 7.83 -29.66 -10.99
CA LYS A 76 7.67 -29.33 -12.40
C LYS A 76 8.86 -29.90 -13.19
N ARG A 77 8.61 -30.54 -14.34
CA ARG A 77 9.63 -31.25 -15.17
C ARG A 77 10.79 -30.35 -15.63
N ASP A 78 10.67 -29.05 -15.39
CA ASP A 78 11.54 -27.91 -15.70
C ASP A 78 12.44 -27.46 -14.53
N MET A 79 12.36 -28.07 -13.33
CA MET A 79 13.27 -27.75 -12.23
C MET A 79 14.71 -28.21 -12.57
N THR A 80 15.63 -27.26 -12.74
CA THR A 80 16.99 -27.55 -13.26
C THR A 80 18.04 -27.72 -12.17
N LEU A 81 17.83 -27.18 -10.97
CA LEU A 81 18.77 -27.22 -9.85
C LEU A 81 18.10 -27.66 -8.55
N CYS A 82 18.86 -28.33 -7.68
CA CYS A 82 18.42 -28.77 -6.35
C CYS A 82 19.64 -28.95 -5.44
N GLN A 83 19.47 -28.63 -4.17
CA GLN A 83 20.47 -28.87 -3.13
C GLN A 83 20.75 -30.36 -2.94
N THR A 84 22.01 -30.67 -2.65
CA THR A 84 22.45 -32.03 -2.31
C THR A 84 22.26 -32.30 -0.82
N TYR A 85 22.54 -31.29 0.03
CA TYR A 85 22.49 -31.39 1.49
C TYR A 85 21.56 -30.35 2.11
N LEU A 86 20.93 -30.73 3.22
CA LEU A 86 20.12 -29.85 4.05
C LEU A 86 20.71 -29.83 5.48
N ARG A 87 21.07 -28.65 6.00
CA ARG A 87 21.72 -28.52 7.32
C ARG A 87 21.15 -27.38 8.16
N PRO A 88 21.13 -27.48 9.50
CA PRO A 88 20.76 -26.36 10.35
C PRO A 88 21.73 -25.18 10.20
N TRP A 89 21.21 -23.96 10.12
CA TRP A 89 21.98 -22.71 10.11
C TRP A 89 22.44 -22.36 11.53
N ARG A 90 23.55 -22.99 11.95
CA ARG A 90 24.18 -22.70 13.25
C ARG A 90 24.70 -21.26 13.27
N GLY A 91 24.48 -20.52 14.36
CA GLY A 91 24.89 -19.11 14.48
C GLY A 91 23.82 -18.09 14.07
N PHE A 92 22.72 -18.52 13.46
CA PHE A 92 21.66 -17.62 12.96
C PHE A 92 21.07 -16.74 14.06
N GLU A 93 20.74 -17.36 15.20
CA GLU A 93 20.08 -16.67 16.30
C GLU A 93 21.00 -15.64 16.96
N GLU A 94 22.29 -15.97 17.13
CA GLU A 94 23.29 -15.06 17.64
C GLU A 94 23.49 -13.84 16.73
N MET A 95 23.51 -14.06 15.41
CA MET A 95 23.58 -12.97 14.43
C MET A 95 22.36 -12.07 14.48
N GLN A 96 21.16 -12.65 14.56
CA GLN A 96 19.92 -11.87 14.65
C GLN A 96 19.84 -11.05 15.94
N ILE A 97 20.21 -11.64 17.08
CA ILE A 97 20.23 -10.94 18.37
C ILE A 97 21.14 -9.72 18.30
N TRP A 98 22.31 -9.86 17.68
CA TRP A 98 23.27 -8.77 17.61
C TRP A 98 22.75 -7.59 16.77
N VAL A 99 22.18 -7.88 15.60
CA VAL A 99 21.53 -6.85 14.77
C VAL A 99 20.33 -6.22 15.47
N TYR A 100 19.51 -7.02 16.16
CA TYR A 100 18.33 -6.54 16.88
C TYR A 100 18.69 -5.66 18.09
N ASN A 101 19.80 -5.96 18.77
CA ASN A 101 20.32 -5.15 19.87
C ASN A 101 20.75 -3.75 19.40
N ASP A 102 21.38 -3.63 18.22
CA ASP A 102 21.72 -2.32 17.66
C ASP A 102 20.45 -1.47 17.41
N VAL A 103 19.33 -2.09 17.02
CA VAL A 103 18.03 -1.42 16.88
C VAL A 103 17.49 -0.99 18.26
N LEU A 104 17.56 -1.87 19.26
CA LEU A 104 17.11 -1.59 20.62
C LEU A 104 17.89 -0.47 21.29
N GLU A 105 19.22 -0.45 21.15
CA GLU A 105 20.08 0.61 21.71
C GLU A 105 19.73 1.98 21.12
N THR A 106 19.29 2.00 19.86
CA THR A 106 19.02 3.24 19.12
C THR A 106 17.59 3.73 19.30
N LEU A 107 16.61 2.82 19.25
CA LEU A 107 15.18 3.15 19.17
C LEU A 107 14.38 2.69 20.40
N GLY A 108 14.99 1.95 21.32
CA GLY A 108 14.30 1.26 22.40
C GLY A 108 13.50 2.16 23.33
N SER A 109 13.90 3.43 23.50
CA SER A 109 13.22 4.42 24.33
C SER A 109 12.46 5.50 23.54
N ARG A 110 12.48 5.47 22.20
CA ARG A 110 11.82 6.48 21.36
C ARG A 110 10.34 6.12 21.16
N GLU A 111 9.44 7.00 21.60
CA GLU A 111 7.99 6.89 21.37
C GLU A 111 7.62 7.47 20.00
N VAL A 112 7.92 6.74 18.93
CA VAL A 112 7.72 7.20 17.54
C VAL A 112 6.94 6.21 16.68
N PHE A 113 6.59 5.04 17.24
CA PHE A 113 5.94 3.97 16.49
C PHE A 113 4.42 3.99 16.66
N THR A 114 3.72 3.31 15.75
CA THR A 114 2.26 3.36 15.63
C THR A 114 1.55 3.13 16.99
N PRO A 115 0.54 3.95 17.35
CA PRO A 115 -0.23 3.74 18.58
C PRO A 115 -0.94 2.38 18.65
N ARG A 116 -1.14 1.89 19.87
CA ARG A 116 -1.73 0.57 20.15
C ARG A 116 -3.12 0.40 19.52
N ASN A 117 -3.99 1.41 19.60
CA ASN A 117 -5.35 1.34 19.05
C ASN A 117 -5.37 1.16 17.52
N VAL A 118 -4.43 1.77 16.81
CA VAL A 118 -4.28 1.64 15.35
C VAL A 118 -3.80 0.23 15.01
N ILE A 119 -2.79 -0.29 15.71
CA ILE A 119 -2.28 -1.67 15.51
C ILE A 119 -3.39 -2.69 15.78
N LYS A 120 -4.17 -2.50 16.85
CA LYS A 120 -5.32 -3.34 17.20
C LYS A 120 -6.41 -3.30 16.13
N SER A 121 -6.69 -2.11 15.56
CA SER A 121 -7.66 -1.96 14.47
C SER A 121 -7.20 -2.62 13.18
N ASP A 122 -5.92 -2.47 12.82
CA ASP A 122 -5.30 -3.12 11.67
C ASP A 122 -5.34 -4.66 11.84
N GLY A 123 -5.04 -5.15 13.05
CA GLY A 123 -5.11 -6.56 13.40
C GLY A 123 -6.50 -7.17 13.28
N TRP A 124 -7.52 -6.46 13.75
CA TRP A 124 -8.92 -6.89 13.59
C TRP A 124 -9.32 -7.04 12.11
N ARG A 125 -8.77 -6.22 11.21
CA ARG A 125 -9.03 -6.32 9.78
C ARG A 125 -8.28 -7.48 9.14
N LEU A 126 -7.03 -7.70 9.54
CA LEU A 126 -6.18 -8.77 9.02
C LEU A 126 -6.69 -10.15 9.42
N CYS A 127 -7.08 -10.35 10.67
CA CYS A 127 -7.42 -11.68 11.21
C CYS A 127 -8.87 -12.14 10.94
N ARG A 128 -9.65 -11.46 10.08
CA ARG A 128 -11.06 -11.83 9.76
C ARG A 128 -11.20 -12.86 8.64
N GLU A 129 -10.20 -13.03 7.79
CA GLU A 129 -10.26 -13.89 6.61
C GLU A 129 -9.45 -15.17 6.83
N ALA A 130 -9.98 -16.30 6.39
CA ALA A 130 -9.25 -17.56 6.46
C ALA A 130 -8.11 -17.61 5.43
N LEU A 131 -6.99 -18.22 5.83
CA LEU A 131 -5.86 -18.51 4.94
C LEU A 131 -6.22 -19.64 3.96
N VAL A 132 -6.83 -19.28 2.83
CA VAL A 132 -7.31 -20.24 1.81
C VAL A 132 -6.48 -20.27 0.52
N SER A 133 -5.44 -19.43 0.42
CA SER A 133 -4.55 -19.38 -0.76
C SER A 133 -3.15 -18.81 -0.44
N GLU A 134 -2.18 -19.02 -1.34
CA GLU A 134 -0.86 -18.37 -1.25
C GLU A 134 -0.98 -16.84 -1.36
N ALA A 135 -1.99 -16.34 -2.07
CA ALA A 135 -2.27 -14.91 -2.16
C ALA A 135 -2.75 -14.33 -0.81
N HIS A 136 -3.60 -15.07 -0.08
CA HIS A 136 -4.01 -14.67 1.27
C HIS A 136 -2.85 -14.73 2.26
N LEU A 137 -2.00 -15.75 2.15
CA LEU A 137 -0.79 -15.84 2.96
C LEU A 137 0.18 -14.68 2.66
N SER A 138 0.39 -14.35 1.39
CA SER A 138 1.18 -13.19 0.96
C SER A 138 0.61 -11.90 1.55
N PHE A 139 -0.71 -11.72 1.54
CA PHE A 139 -1.37 -10.56 2.15
C PHE A 139 -1.13 -10.50 3.66
N HIS A 140 -1.26 -11.62 4.39
CA HIS A 140 -0.96 -11.67 5.83
C HIS A 140 0.52 -11.40 6.13
N LEU A 141 1.44 -11.95 5.34
CA LEU A 141 2.87 -11.69 5.52
C LEU A 141 3.21 -10.23 5.21
N GLU A 142 2.60 -9.64 4.20
CA GLU A 142 2.78 -8.23 3.85
C GLU A 142 2.34 -7.31 4.97
N TYR A 143 1.07 -7.38 5.37
CA TYR A 143 0.50 -6.40 6.29
C TYR A 143 0.71 -6.75 7.75
N GLY A 144 0.87 -8.04 8.06
CA GLY A 144 1.09 -8.53 9.42
C GLY A 144 2.56 -8.58 9.84
N VAL A 145 3.50 -8.64 8.88
CA VAL A 145 4.94 -8.82 9.18
C VAL A 145 5.84 -7.84 8.44
N GLY A 146 5.78 -7.81 7.10
CA GLY A 146 6.68 -7.03 6.25
C GLY A 146 6.52 -5.51 6.41
N LYS A 147 5.29 -4.99 6.28
CA LYS A 147 5.00 -3.56 6.46
C LYS A 147 5.28 -3.06 7.88
N PRO A 148 4.95 -3.81 8.95
CA PRO A 148 5.43 -3.47 10.28
C PRO A 148 6.96 -3.37 10.39
N ALA A 149 7.72 -4.29 9.78
CA ALA A 149 9.17 -4.21 9.75
C ALA A 149 9.70 -3.01 8.93
N GLU A 150 9.08 -2.71 7.79
CA GLU A 150 9.39 -1.56 6.93
C GLU A 150 9.19 -0.22 7.65
N ARG A 151 8.14 -0.09 8.47
CA ARG A 151 7.84 1.13 9.25
C ARG A 151 8.92 1.51 10.26
N ILE A 152 9.82 0.59 10.59
CA ILE A 152 10.94 0.84 11.52
C ILE A 152 12.10 1.55 10.81
N MET A 153 12.20 1.42 9.48
CA MET A 153 13.32 1.95 8.68
C MET A 153 13.48 3.48 8.77
N PRO A 154 12.43 4.30 8.67
CA PRO A 154 12.58 5.76 8.76
C PRO A 154 13.15 6.21 10.12
N ALA A 155 12.68 5.61 11.22
CA ALA A 155 13.17 5.92 12.56
C ALA A 155 14.65 5.53 12.73
N MET A 156 15.08 4.43 12.11
CA MET A 156 16.49 4.03 12.08
C MET A 156 17.35 5.01 11.29
N GLN A 157 16.87 5.48 10.13
CA GLN A 157 17.59 6.45 9.28
C GLN A 157 17.77 7.80 9.99
N GLU A 158 16.73 8.33 10.62
CA GLU A 158 16.79 9.57 11.40
C GLU A 158 17.81 9.51 12.55
N SER A 159 18.09 8.30 13.04
CA SER A 159 19.00 8.11 14.17
C SER A 159 20.48 8.08 13.74
N GLY A 160 20.78 8.17 12.44
CA GLY A 160 22.15 8.32 11.92
C GLY A 160 23.03 7.06 12.03
N LEU A 161 22.41 5.88 12.09
CA LEU A 161 23.12 4.58 12.15
C LEU A 161 23.86 4.30 10.83
N SER A 162 25.15 4.64 10.78
CA SER A 162 26.04 4.35 9.64
C SER A 162 26.46 2.88 9.49
N ARG A 163 25.96 1.98 10.35
CA ARG A 163 26.33 0.55 10.40
C ARG A 163 25.60 -0.31 9.36
N PHE A 164 24.47 0.18 8.87
CA PHE A 164 23.65 -0.45 7.85
C PHE A 164 23.70 0.43 6.60
N ASP A 165 23.78 -0.17 5.41
CA ASP A 165 23.73 0.58 4.13
C ASP A 165 22.29 1.02 3.81
N LEU A 166 21.81 1.96 4.62
CA LEU A 166 20.52 2.63 4.51
C LEU A 166 20.77 4.05 3.99
N ASN A 167 21.19 4.20 2.73
CA ASN A 167 21.47 5.51 2.12
C ASN A 167 20.29 6.51 2.25
N ASP A 168 20.58 7.81 2.12
CA ASP A 168 19.66 8.97 2.26
C ASP A 168 18.36 8.92 1.42
N LYS A 169 18.18 7.90 0.57
CA LYS A 169 17.05 7.76 -0.36
C LYS A 169 16.40 6.37 -0.42
N GLY A 170 16.69 5.42 0.47
CA GLY A 170 16.03 4.11 0.37
C GLY A 170 16.13 3.19 1.58
N GLY A 171 14.98 2.85 2.16
CA GLY A 171 14.83 1.84 3.20
C GLY A 171 14.83 0.40 2.65
N ILE A 172 14.48 -0.57 3.49
CA ILE A 172 14.16 -1.93 3.07
C ILE A 172 12.71 -1.95 2.58
N VAL A 173 12.47 -2.38 1.34
CA VAL A 173 11.11 -2.46 0.77
C VAL A 173 10.74 -3.91 0.53
N PHE A 174 9.58 -4.30 1.04
CA PHE A 174 8.95 -5.56 0.74
C PHE A 174 8.06 -5.40 -0.50
N GLN A 175 8.40 -6.13 -1.56
CA GLN A 175 7.65 -6.19 -2.81
C GLN A 175 6.91 -7.52 -2.88
N TYR A 176 5.59 -7.47 -2.73
CA TYR A 176 4.71 -8.63 -2.87
C TYR A 176 4.12 -8.62 -4.29
N ARG A 177 4.35 -9.72 -5.05
CA ARG A 177 4.00 -9.93 -6.47
C ARG A 177 4.68 -9.02 -7.52
N GLY A 178 5.54 -9.62 -8.35
CA GLY A 178 5.95 -9.07 -9.65
C GLY A 178 5.23 -9.75 -10.81
N ASP A 179 5.07 -9.02 -11.93
CA ASP A 179 4.48 -9.52 -13.18
C ASP A 179 5.16 -10.81 -13.64
N GLY A 180 4.36 -11.89 -13.81
CA GLY A 180 4.82 -13.23 -14.15
C GLY A 180 5.28 -13.41 -15.61
N ASN A 181 6.18 -12.56 -16.09
CA ASN A 181 6.72 -12.61 -17.45
C ASN A 181 8.10 -13.31 -17.56
N ASP A 182 8.66 -13.82 -16.46
CA ASP A 182 10.01 -14.43 -16.42
C ASP A 182 10.02 -15.96 -16.24
N GLY A 183 8.85 -16.62 -16.13
CA GLY A 183 8.75 -18.08 -16.02
C GLY A 183 9.18 -18.67 -14.67
N LEU A 184 9.52 -17.84 -13.68
CA LEU A 184 9.84 -18.24 -12.31
C LEU A 184 8.58 -18.21 -11.40
N PRO A 185 8.56 -18.94 -10.28
CA PRO A 185 7.44 -18.89 -9.34
C PRO A 185 7.17 -17.47 -8.83
N GLN A 186 5.88 -17.09 -8.70
CA GLN A 186 5.49 -15.87 -8.00
C GLN A 186 5.99 -15.97 -6.55
N ALA A 187 6.86 -15.05 -6.16
CA ALA A 187 7.43 -15.01 -4.83
C ALA A 187 7.64 -13.55 -4.43
N SER A 188 7.46 -13.25 -3.15
CA SER A 188 7.69 -11.91 -2.63
C SER A 188 9.19 -11.65 -2.51
N ALA A 189 9.61 -10.40 -2.72
CA ALA A 189 11.00 -10.02 -2.76
C ALA A 189 11.26 -8.87 -1.78
N VAL A 190 12.30 -9.00 -0.98
CA VAL A 190 12.77 -7.92 -0.12
C VAL A 190 13.97 -7.29 -0.77
N ARG A 191 13.90 -5.99 -1.03
CA ARG A 191 14.94 -5.26 -1.76
C ARG A 191 15.41 -4.07 -0.96
N ASN A 192 16.67 -3.71 -1.15
CA ASN A 192 17.15 -2.40 -0.75
C ASN A 192 16.56 -1.37 -1.73
N ASP A 193 15.81 -0.40 -1.23
CA ASP A 193 15.08 0.56 -2.05
C ASP A 193 16.01 1.47 -2.85
N SER A 194 17.20 1.75 -2.32
CA SER A 194 18.17 2.69 -2.91
C SER A 194 18.83 2.15 -4.17
N ASN A 195 19.19 0.86 -4.18
CA ASN A 195 19.93 0.22 -5.27
C ASN A 195 19.15 -0.94 -5.94
N LYS A 196 17.91 -1.20 -5.49
CA LYS A 196 17.01 -2.27 -5.93
C LYS A 196 17.59 -3.68 -5.81
N THR A 197 18.69 -3.85 -5.06
CA THR A 197 19.35 -5.14 -4.81
C THR A 197 18.39 -6.06 -4.08
N LEU A 198 18.27 -7.30 -4.57
CA LEU A 198 17.51 -8.34 -3.90
C LEU A 198 18.27 -8.77 -2.64
N LEU A 199 17.66 -8.58 -1.48
CA LEU A 199 18.23 -8.96 -0.18
C LEU A 199 17.92 -10.43 0.11
N PHE A 200 16.66 -10.80 -0.03
CA PHE A 200 16.15 -12.17 0.01
C PHE A 200 14.76 -12.21 -0.63
N TYR A 201 14.28 -13.41 -0.94
CA TYR A 201 12.91 -13.62 -1.41
C TYR A 201 12.15 -14.45 -0.36
N ILE A 202 10.82 -14.36 -0.41
CA ILE A 202 9.90 -15.08 0.45
C ILE A 202 9.03 -15.97 -0.44
N GLN A 203 9.01 -17.26 -0.14
CA GLN A 203 8.16 -18.24 -0.81
C GLN A 203 7.00 -18.63 0.10
N GLU A 204 5.78 -18.34 -0.33
CA GLU A 204 4.55 -18.60 0.41
C GLU A 204 4.05 -20.04 0.17
N LYS A 205 3.75 -20.78 1.25
CA LYS A 205 3.20 -22.15 1.19
C LYS A 205 2.03 -22.33 2.15
N HIS A 206 0.85 -21.86 1.74
CA HIS A 206 -0.35 -21.84 2.61
C HIS A 206 -0.90 -23.22 3.02
N LYS A 207 -0.62 -24.28 2.26
CA LYS A 207 -1.13 -25.65 2.54
C LYS A 207 -0.27 -26.46 3.51
N MET A 208 0.92 -25.97 3.86
CA MET A 208 1.90 -26.70 4.65
C MET A 208 1.79 -26.35 6.14
N THR A 209 1.81 -27.35 7.02
CA THR A 209 1.73 -27.12 8.48
C THR A 209 3.09 -27.14 9.17
N PRO A 210 3.16 -26.66 10.42
CA PRO A 210 4.35 -26.79 11.26
C PRO A 210 4.85 -28.24 11.35
N GLU A 211 3.95 -29.23 11.45
CA GLU A 211 4.29 -30.65 11.53
C GLU A 211 4.98 -31.14 10.25
N ASP A 212 4.46 -30.75 9.08
CA ASP A 212 5.06 -31.11 7.78
C ASP A 212 6.50 -30.58 7.70
N LEU A 213 6.72 -29.34 8.12
CA LEU A 213 8.04 -28.71 8.19
C LEU A 213 8.97 -29.41 9.20
N ARG A 214 8.50 -29.67 10.42
CA ARG A 214 9.31 -30.34 11.45
C ARG A 214 9.74 -31.73 11.04
N VAL A 215 8.91 -32.45 10.28
CA VAL A 215 9.24 -33.78 9.74
C VAL A 215 10.22 -33.65 8.57
N GLY A 216 9.92 -32.82 7.57
CA GLY A 216 10.74 -32.69 6.37
C GLY A 216 12.14 -32.12 6.61
N LEU A 217 12.28 -31.17 7.55
CA LEU A 217 13.56 -30.58 7.90
C LEU A 217 14.51 -31.54 8.64
N ARG A 218 14.03 -32.69 9.13
CA ARG A 218 14.87 -33.69 9.83
C ARG A 218 15.67 -34.59 8.89
N GLN A 219 15.49 -34.50 7.57
CA GLN A 219 16.10 -35.43 6.60
C GLN A 219 17.46 -34.92 6.07
N PRO A 220 18.61 -35.47 6.51
CA PRO A 220 19.93 -34.99 6.09
C PRO A 220 20.33 -35.41 4.66
N ASP A 221 19.79 -36.53 4.16
CA ASP A 221 20.04 -37.06 2.79
C ASP A 221 18.88 -36.73 1.85
N PHE A 222 18.56 -35.44 1.78
CA PHE A 222 17.43 -34.87 1.06
C PHE A 222 17.29 -35.37 -0.39
N TRP A 223 18.39 -35.31 -1.15
CA TRP A 223 18.42 -35.71 -2.56
C TRP A 223 18.10 -37.19 -2.79
N LYS A 224 18.59 -38.08 -1.91
CA LYS A 224 18.43 -39.53 -2.05
C LYS A 224 17.07 -40.02 -1.53
N LYS A 225 16.57 -39.44 -0.44
CA LYS A 225 15.38 -39.92 0.28
C LYS A 225 14.09 -39.20 -0.08
N VAL A 226 14.15 -38.02 -0.69
CA VAL A 226 12.97 -37.23 -1.05
C VAL A 226 12.82 -37.08 -2.56
N ILE A 227 13.89 -36.67 -3.26
CA ILE A 227 13.83 -36.40 -4.72
C ILE A 227 13.94 -37.67 -5.57
N ARG A 228 14.74 -38.67 -5.16
CA ARG A 228 14.96 -39.94 -5.91
C ARG A 228 14.18 -41.15 -5.39
N ARG A 229 13.27 -40.97 -4.44
CA ARG A 229 12.56 -42.11 -3.81
C ARG A 229 11.40 -42.57 -4.71
N SER A 230 11.46 -43.81 -5.16
CA SER A 230 10.52 -44.40 -6.15
C SER A 230 9.42 -45.27 -5.55
N GLU A 231 9.45 -45.53 -4.24
CA GLU A 231 8.51 -46.42 -3.54
C GLU A 231 7.65 -45.63 -2.55
N VAL A 232 6.33 -45.69 -2.72
CA VAL A 232 5.32 -45.11 -1.81
C VAL A 232 4.97 -46.16 -0.74
N PRO A 233 5.11 -45.87 0.56
CA PRO A 233 4.73 -46.80 1.62
C PRO A 233 3.25 -47.16 1.57
N GLY A 234 2.92 -48.44 1.83
CA GLY A 234 1.54 -48.94 1.84
C GLY A 234 0.81 -48.77 3.18
N ASP A 235 1.55 -48.51 4.27
CA ASP A 235 0.97 -48.24 5.59
C ASP A 235 0.56 -46.78 5.74
N MET A 236 -0.59 -46.53 6.39
CA MET A 236 -1.18 -45.20 6.50
C MET A 236 -0.32 -44.23 7.33
N SER A 237 0.35 -44.69 8.39
CA SER A 237 1.22 -43.84 9.20
C SER A 237 2.55 -43.54 8.49
N GLU A 238 3.12 -44.53 7.80
CA GLU A 238 4.31 -44.32 6.97
C GLU A 238 4.02 -43.41 5.76
N GLN A 239 2.81 -43.49 5.20
CA GLN A 239 2.36 -42.65 4.08
C GLN A 239 2.19 -41.18 4.51
N LEU A 240 1.70 -40.92 5.73
CA LEU A 240 1.62 -39.55 6.28
C LEU A 240 3.02 -38.93 6.45
N MET A 241 3.97 -39.68 7.00
CA MET A 241 5.36 -39.22 7.11
C MET A 241 6.01 -38.98 5.75
N TYR A 242 5.80 -39.91 4.81
CA TYR A 242 6.26 -39.79 3.43
C TYR A 242 5.72 -38.52 2.75
N ASN A 243 4.42 -38.22 2.92
CA ASN A 243 3.79 -37.04 2.34
C ASN A 243 4.37 -35.74 2.92
N ALA A 244 4.58 -35.69 4.24
CA ALA A 244 5.19 -34.54 4.92
C ALA A 244 6.63 -34.28 4.43
N GLU A 245 7.45 -35.33 4.35
CA GLU A 245 8.83 -35.24 3.84
C GLU A 245 8.87 -34.75 2.39
N TYR A 246 7.99 -35.29 1.55
CA TYR A 246 7.89 -34.94 0.14
C TYR A 246 7.41 -33.50 -0.08
N LEU A 247 6.40 -33.07 0.68
CA LEU A 247 5.85 -31.70 0.62
C LEU A 247 6.89 -30.66 1.00
N ALA A 248 7.50 -30.81 2.19
CA ALA A 248 8.53 -29.91 2.66
C ALA A 248 9.75 -29.92 1.75
N GLY A 249 10.15 -31.10 1.24
CA GLY A 249 11.29 -31.18 0.35
C GLY A 249 11.06 -30.60 -1.03
N THR A 250 9.89 -30.81 -1.63
CA THR A 250 9.58 -30.16 -2.91
C THR A 250 9.59 -28.63 -2.76
N ALA A 251 9.05 -28.11 -1.65
CA ALA A 251 9.06 -26.68 -1.39
C ALA A 251 10.48 -26.12 -1.16
N LEU A 252 11.34 -26.83 -0.41
CA LEU A 252 12.74 -26.43 -0.21
C LEU A 252 13.59 -26.52 -1.48
N ALA A 253 13.32 -27.48 -2.36
CA ALA A 253 13.99 -27.59 -3.65
C ALA A 253 13.61 -26.43 -4.59
N GLN A 254 12.32 -26.09 -4.66
CA GLN A 254 11.83 -24.92 -5.40
C GLN A 254 12.43 -23.62 -4.87
N ALA A 255 12.53 -23.49 -3.55
CA ALA A 255 13.19 -22.37 -2.88
C ALA A 255 14.64 -22.25 -3.33
N TYR A 256 15.42 -23.33 -3.23
CA TYR A 256 16.82 -23.35 -3.63
C TYR A 256 17.01 -23.01 -5.11
N ASP A 257 16.23 -23.62 -6.01
CA ASP A 257 16.26 -23.33 -7.45
C ASP A 257 16.01 -21.84 -7.72
N THR A 258 15.01 -21.26 -7.04
CA THR A 258 14.70 -19.83 -7.14
C THR A 258 15.82 -18.94 -6.61
N MET A 259 16.46 -19.30 -5.49
CA MET A 259 17.60 -18.57 -4.91
C MET A 259 18.74 -18.45 -5.91
N VAL A 260 19.10 -19.57 -6.52
CA VAL A 260 20.21 -19.64 -7.48
C VAL A 260 19.89 -18.84 -8.74
N HIS A 261 18.67 -18.99 -9.30
CA HIS A 261 18.26 -18.23 -10.48
C HIS A 261 18.15 -16.72 -10.23
N ARG A 262 17.67 -16.31 -9.05
CA ARG A 262 17.56 -14.90 -8.66
C ARG A 262 18.88 -14.31 -8.13
N GLY A 263 19.92 -15.13 -7.97
CA GLY A 263 21.24 -14.69 -7.53
C GLY A 263 21.27 -14.17 -6.09
N THR A 264 20.47 -14.75 -5.18
CA THR A 264 20.43 -14.38 -3.76
C THR A 264 20.88 -15.55 -2.88
N PRO A 265 21.82 -15.34 -1.94
CA PRO A 265 22.22 -16.38 -0.98
C PRO A 265 21.20 -16.56 0.13
N TYR A 266 20.20 -15.69 0.26
CA TYR A 266 19.20 -15.73 1.34
C TYR A 266 17.76 -15.91 0.81
N GLY A 267 16.95 -16.62 1.60
CA GLY A 267 15.53 -16.85 1.33
C GLY A 267 14.72 -17.08 2.59
N VAL A 268 13.40 -16.99 2.49
CA VAL A 268 12.47 -17.37 3.55
C VAL A 268 11.36 -18.22 2.95
N LEU A 269 11.13 -19.40 3.47
CA LEU A 269 9.91 -20.15 3.19
C LEU A 269 8.91 -19.84 4.31
N ALA A 270 7.74 -19.33 3.96
CA ALA A 270 6.74 -18.85 4.90
C ALA A 270 5.45 -19.66 4.80
N THR A 271 4.88 -19.95 5.97
CA THR A 271 3.55 -20.54 6.14
C THR A 271 2.72 -19.59 7.01
N GLY A 272 1.46 -19.92 7.31
CA GLY A 272 0.63 -19.08 8.18
C GLY A 272 1.13 -18.97 9.63
N SER A 273 1.99 -19.89 10.08
CA SER A 273 2.46 -19.97 11.48
C SER A 273 3.97 -20.19 11.66
N CYS A 274 4.70 -20.54 10.60
CA CYS A 274 6.16 -20.77 10.62
C CYS A 274 6.90 -19.96 9.54
N LEU A 275 8.13 -19.57 9.87
CA LEU A 275 9.12 -19.00 8.95
C LEU A 275 10.37 -19.89 8.94
N VAL A 276 10.76 -20.39 7.76
CA VAL A 276 12.01 -21.13 7.57
C VAL A 276 13.00 -20.22 6.85
N PHE A 277 14.01 -19.76 7.57
CA PHE A 277 15.08 -18.93 7.03
C PHE A 277 16.10 -19.79 6.32
N LEU A 278 16.47 -19.41 5.10
CA LEU A 278 17.31 -20.19 4.20
C LEU A 278 18.58 -19.42 3.83
N HIS A 279 19.69 -20.14 3.75
CA HIS A 279 20.97 -19.58 3.33
C HIS A 279 21.77 -20.59 2.48
N VAL A 280 22.38 -20.10 1.40
CA VAL A 280 23.33 -20.85 0.57
C VAL A 280 24.67 -20.13 0.65
N GLY A 281 25.69 -20.83 1.15
CA GLY A 281 27.03 -20.27 1.29
C GLY A 281 27.74 -20.21 -0.06
N GLU A 282 28.48 -19.13 -0.32
CA GLU A 282 29.29 -19.01 -1.56
C GLU A 282 30.34 -20.11 -1.69
N ASP A 283 30.89 -20.57 -0.56
CA ASP A 283 31.91 -21.63 -0.49
C ASP A 283 31.31 -23.05 -0.39
N ASP A 284 29.99 -23.19 -0.17
CA ASP A 284 29.27 -24.47 -0.04
C ASP A 284 27.90 -24.38 -0.73
N PRO A 285 27.87 -24.25 -2.08
CA PRO A 285 26.63 -24.10 -2.83
C PRO A 285 25.78 -25.37 -2.84
N GLU A 286 26.34 -26.54 -2.53
CA GLU A 286 25.62 -27.82 -2.49
C GLU A 286 24.72 -27.98 -1.25
N THR A 287 24.92 -27.13 -0.24
CA THR A 287 24.22 -27.19 1.04
C THR A 287 23.23 -26.03 1.18
N LEU A 288 21.96 -26.37 1.41
CA LEU A 288 20.96 -25.41 1.89
C LEU A 288 20.96 -25.40 3.41
N TYR A 289 21.32 -24.26 4.01
CA TYR A 289 21.21 -24.05 5.45
C TYR A 289 19.81 -23.55 5.80
N TYR A 290 19.23 -24.05 6.91
CA TYR A 290 17.90 -23.66 7.35
C TYR A 290 17.81 -23.32 8.84
N PHE A 291 16.92 -22.40 9.21
CA PHE A 291 16.49 -22.15 10.58
C PHE A 291 14.96 -22.06 10.64
N LEU A 292 14.32 -22.91 11.44
CA LEU A 292 12.86 -22.88 11.64
C LEU A 292 12.54 -21.96 12.81
N SER A 293 11.70 -20.95 12.57
CA SER A 293 11.09 -20.11 13.61
C SER A 293 9.58 -20.32 13.62
N GLU A 294 9.04 -20.43 14.82
CA GLU A 294 7.61 -20.59 15.08
C GLU A 294 7.17 -19.46 16.02
N PRO A 295 6.96 -18.23 15.53
CA PRO A 295 6.95 -17.03 16.37
C PRO A 295 5.99 -17.06 17.56
N ILE A 296 4.83 -17.70 17.42
CA ILE A 296 3.86 -17.85 18.52
C ILE A 296 4.43 -18.78 19.61
N LEU A 297 5.00 -19.93 19.23
CA LEU A 297 5.60 -20.88 20.16
C LEU A 297 6.92 -20.37 20.73
N ASP A 298 7.71 -19.64 19.93
CA ASP A 298 8.97 -19.03 20.36
C ASP A 298 8.72 -18.01 21.48
N VAL A 299 7.72 -17.13 21.33
CA VAL A 299 7.29 -16.18 22.37
C VAL A 299 6.72 -16.92 23.59
N GLN A 300 5.85 -17.90 23.38
CA GLN A 300 5.26 -18.68 24.47
C GLN A 300 6.32 -19.45 25.27
N ALA A 301 7.36 -19.96 24.61
CA ALA A 301 8.48 -20.62 25.26
C ALA A 301 9.30 -19.65 26.14
N MET A 302 9.46 -18.38 25.72
CA MET A 302 10.10 -17.35 26.55
C MET A 302 9.24 -17.01 27.77
N LEU A 303 7.93 -16.82 27.58
CA LEU A 303 6.98 -16.55 28.66
C LEU A 303 6.93 -17.70 29.69
N ASN A 304 6.91 -18.95 29.22
CA ASN A 304 6.93 -20.14 30.09
C ASN A 304 8.22 -20.25 30.92
N ARG A 305 9.32 -19.65 30.48
CA ARG A 305 10.59 -19.56 31.21
C ARG A 305 10.66 -18.33 32.14
N GLY A 306 9.59 -17.52 32.19
CA GLY A 306 9.53 -16.30 32.98
C GLY A 306 10.29 -15.11 32.39
N ASP A 307 10.65 -15.14 31.11
CA ASP A 307 11.35 -14.04 30.45
C ASP A 307 10.37 -12.96 29.99
N THR A 308 10.24 -11.89 30.77
CA THR A 308 9.38 -10.74 30.47
C THR A 308 10.00 -9.75 29.48
N ASN A 309 11.25 -9.97 29.03
CA ASN A 309 11.94 -9.12 28.05
C ASN A 309 12.00 -9.76 26.66
N TRP A 310 11.10 -10.71 26.36
CA TRP A 310 11.07 -11.41 25.08
C TRP A 310 10.92 -10.47 23.87
N MET A 311 10.21 -9.34 24.03
CA MET A 311 10.06 -8.30 23.00
C MET A 311 11.39 -7.58 22.66
N LYS A 312 12.40 -7.70 23.54
CA LYS A 312 13.78 -7.24 23.30
C LYS A 312 14.65 -8.30 22.62
N LYS A 313 14.05 -9.36 22.08
CA LYS A 313 14.72 -10.38 21.29
C LYS A 313 14.00 -10.53 19.95
N PRO A 314 14.70 -10.91 18.87
CA PRO A 314 14.08 -11.13 17.56
C PRO A 314 13.36 -12.49 17.55
N VAL A 315 12.34 -12.70 18.39
CA VAL A 315 11.59 -13.97 18.47
C VAL A 315 10.20 -13.87 17.82
N THR A 316 9.73 -12.67 17.51
CA THR A 316 8.48 -12.43 16.78
C THR A 316 8.69 -12.52 15.27
N ALA A 317 7.62 -12.72 14.50
CA ALA A 317 7.69 -12.72 13.04
C ALA A 317 8.30 -11.40 12.51
N VAL A 318 7.82 -10.26 13.05
CA VAL A 318 8.32 -8.92 12.71
C VAL A 318 9.79 -8.77 13.07
N GLY A 319 10.18 -9.18 14.28
CA GLY A 319 11.57 -9.08 14.75
C GLY A 319 12.54 -9.94 13.95
N ARG A 320 12.16 -11.18 13.65
CA ARG A 320 12.96 -12.12 12.83
C ARG A 320 13.17 -11.58 11.41
N LEU A 321 12.12 -11.07 10.77
CA LEU A 321 12.17 -10.57 9.40
C LEU A 321 12.92 -9.23 9.31
N LEU A 322 12.74 -8.35 10.31
CA LEU A 322 13.51 -7.13 10.47
C LEU A 322 15.02 -7.43 10.58
N ALA A 323 15.40 -8.32 11.50
CA ALA A 323 16.80 -8.68 11.72
C ALA A 323 17.44 -9.28 10.46
N LEU A 324 16.74 -10.17 9.74
CA LEU A 324 17.24 -10.72 8.47
C LEU A 324 17.43 -9.61 7.42
N SER A 325 16.47 -8.70 7.31
CA SER A 325 16.54 -7.60 6.33
C SER A 325 17.73 -6.69 6.58
N LEU A 326 18.01 -6.40 7.85
CA LEU A 326 19.17 -5.61 8.25
C LEU A 326 20.50 -6.36 8.13
N MET A 327 20.51 -7.68 8.37
CA MET A 327 21.70 -8.51 8.13
C MET A 327 22.09 -8.54 6.65
N THR A 328 21.10 -8.66 5.77
CA THR A 328 21.28 -8.81 4.33
C THR A 328 21.51 -7.48 3.60
N SER A 329 21.18 -6.34 4.21
CA SER A 329 21.39 -5.01 3.64
C SER A 329 22.85 -4.52 3.68
N GLY A 330 23.81 -5.35 4.09
CA GLY A 330 25.24 -4.99 4.11
C GLY A 330 25.74 -4.55 5.49
N TYR A 331 25.36 -5.28 6.54
CA TYR A 331 25.80 -5.03 7.91
C TYR A 331 27.34 -4.97 8.04
N ASN A 332 27.90 -3.84 8.49
CA ASN A 332 29.35 -3.67 8.65
C ASN A 332 29.83 -3.89 10.10
N ALA A 333 30.22 -5.12 10.43
CA ALA A 333 30.69 -5.50 11.76
C ALA A 333 32.01 -4.85 12.22
N SER A 334 32.74 -4.18 11.32
CA SER A 334 34.00 -3.52 11.65
C SER A 334 33.82 -2.14 12.31
N ALA A 335 32.63 -1.53 12.24
CA ALA A 335 32.35 -0.20 12.78
C ALA A 335 32.34 -0.11 14.32
N VAL A 336 32.40 -1.26 15.03
CA VAL A 336 32.36 -1.34 16.50
C VAL A 336 33.76 -1.37 17.15
N ARG A 337 34.84 -1.66 16.42
CA ARG A 337 36.18 -1.76 17.03
C ARG A 337 36.96 -0.44 16.98
N ARG A 338 36.64 0.47 17.90
CA ARG A 338 37.61 1.49 18.40
C ARG A 338 37.82 1.34 19.91
N ALA A 339 38.52 0.26 20.30
CA ALA A 339 39.49 0.14 21.42
C ALA A 339 40.09 -1.29 21.40
N PRO A 340 41.30 -1.51 21.93
CA PRO A 340 42.43 -2.10 21.20
C PRO A 340 42.26 -3.57 20.83
N SER A 341 42.75 -3.91 19.64
CA SER A 341 42.84 -5.25 19.06
C SER A 341 43.76 -6.20 19.84
N PRO A 342 43.46 -7.51 19.91
CA PRO A 342 44.51 -8.52 19.98
C PRO A 342 45.17 -8.61 18.60
N GLU A 343 46.49 -8.46 18.56
CA GLU A 343 47.30 -8.54 17.34
C GLU A 343 47.06 -9.85 16.56
N PRO A 344 46.98 -9.82 15.21
CA PRO A 344 47.27 -10.99 14.41
C PRO A 344 48.79 -11.25 14.40
N PRO A 345 49.23 -12.50 14.24
CA PRO A 345 50.62 -12.89 14.39
C PRO A 345 51.52 -12.10 13.42
N THR A 346 52.57 -11.53 13.99
CA THR A 346 53.61 -10.79 13.30
C THR A 346 54.31 -11.64 12.25
N ARG A 347 54.06 -11.35 10.96
CA ARG A 347 55.06 -11.56 9.90
C ARG A 347 55.20 -10.27 9.09
N ARG A 348 56.40 -9.69 9.17
CA ARG A 348 56.76 -8.43 8.51
C ARG A 348 56.83 -8.63 7.00
N HIS A 349 55.79 -8.25 6.27
CA HIS A 349 55.86 -8.03 4.82
C HIS A 349 56.39 -6.62 4.54
N ARG A 350 57.32 -6.47 3.59
CA ARG A 350 57.71 -5.14 3.09
C ARG A 350 56.53 -4.53 2.34
N VAL A 351 55.80 -3.65 2.99
CA VAL A 351 54.72 -2.87 2.36
C VAL A 351 55.36 -1.87 1.39
N ALA A 352 54.98 -1.91 0.11
CA ALA A 352 55.42 -0.94 -0.88
C ALA A 352 54.97 0.49 -0.49
N PRO A 353 55.73 1.56 -0.81
CA PRO A 353 55.38 2.92 -0.40
C PRO A 353 54.02 3.35 -0.96
N THR A 354 53.16 3.90 -0.11
CA THR A 354 51.88 4.48 -0.51
C THR A 354 52.11 5.67 -1.45
N GLY A 355 51.64 5.56 -2.70
CA GLY A 355 51.64 6.68 -3.67
C GLY A 355 52.44 6.49 -4.97
N LEU A 356 53.13 5.36 -5.17
CA LEU A 356 53.83 5.05 -6.42
C LEU A 356 53.13 3.92 -7.20
N SER A 357 52.85 4.15 -8.49
CA SER A 357 52.20 3.17 -9.38
C SER A 357 53.22 2.12 -9.85
N LEU A 358 53.19 0.91 -9.28
CA LEU A 358 54.07 -0.22 -9.67
C LEU A 358 53.95 -0.56 -11.16
N GLU A 359 55.02 -1.01 -11.81
CA GLU A 359 54.97 -1.47 -13.21
C GLU A 359 54.21 -2.80 -13.35
N PHE A 360 53.72 -3.13 -14.56
CA PHE A 360 53.01 -4.40 -14.78
C PHE A 360 53.94 -5.60 -14.59
N CYS A 361 53.44 -6.66 -13.96
CA CYS A 361 54.16 -7.93 -13.84
C CYS A 361 54.37 -8.57 -15.22
N THR A 362 55.49 -9.27 -15.39
CA THR A 362 55.77 -9.98 -16.66
C THR A 362 54.81 -11.14 -16.87
N VAL A 363 54.54 -11.48 -18.14
CA VAL A 363 53.66 -12.59 -18.52
C VAL A 363 54.14 -13.92 -17.91
N LYS A 364 55.46 -14.15 -17.89
CA LYS A 364 56.08 -15.33 -17.30
C LYS A 364 55.85 -15.40 -15.77
N CYS A 365 55.90 -14.26 -15.08
CA CYS A 365 55.58 -14.17 -13.65
C CYS A 365 54.10 -14.49 -13.38
N LEU A 366 53.18 -13.95 -14.19
CA LEU A 366 51.74 -14.22 -14.02
C LEU A 366 51.37 -15.68 -14.36
N LEU A 367 52.09 -16.32 -15.28
CA LEU A 367 51.95 -17.76 -15.56
C LEU A 367 52.48 -18.62 -14.40
N GLY A 368 53.60 -18.22 -13.81
CA GLY A 368 54.11 -18.81 -12.57
C GLY A 368 53.08 -18.72 -11.45
N LEU A 369 52.48 -17.54 -11.25
CA LEU A 369 51.44 -17.30 -10.25
C LEU A 369 50.23 -18.24 -10.41
N GLN A 370 49.72 -18.42 -11.63
CA GLN A 370 48.57 -19.29 -11.89
C GLN A 370 48.81 -20.75 -11.49
N ARG A 371 50.05 -21.21 -11.54
CA ARG A 371 50.45 -22.59 -11.23
C ARG A 371 51.12 -22.72 -9.88
N LYS A 372 51.20 -21.63 -9.11
CA LYS A 372 52.03 -21.52 -7.90
C LYS A 372 53.49 -21.98 -8.14
N GLY A 373 53.98 -21.69 -9.35
CA GLY A 373 55.28 -22.08 -9.89
C GLY A 373 56.38 -21.04 -9.62
N GLU A 374 57.46 -21.11 -10.39
CA GLU A 374 58.65 -20.26 -10.19
C GLU A 374 58.39 -18.78 -10.50
N LEU A 375 59.01 -17.90 -9.70
CA LEU A 375 59.06 -16.46 -9.90
C LEU A 375 59.94 -16.14 -11.12
N ASP A 376 59.42 -15.28 -12.00
CA ASP A 376 60.25 -14.67 -13.04
C ASP A 376 61.19 -13.62 -12.44
N GLN A 377 62.49 -13.91 -12.43
CA GLN A 377 63.53 -13.03 -11.89
C GLN A 377 63.67 -11.71 -12.66
N ASN A 378 63.10 -11.62 -13.86
CA ASN A 378 63.05 -10.39 -14.65
C ASN A 378 61.78 -9.56 -14.41
N CYS A 379 60.87 -9.98 -13.52
CA CYS A 379 59.68 -9.21 -13.19
C CYS A 379 60.08 -7.94 -12.41
N PRO A 380 59.61 -6.73 -12.80
CA PRO A 380 59.95 -5.49 -12.10
C PRO A 380 59.51 -5.49 -10.63
N ASN A 381 58.54 -6.34 -10.28
CA ASN A 381 58.00 -6.47 -8.93
C ASN A 381 58.49 -7.73 -8.18
N VAL A 382 59.49 -8.48 -8.70
CA VAL A 382 59.90 -9.78 -8.15
C VAL A 382 60.28 -9.71 -6.66
N GLY A 383 60.92 -8.62 -6.21
CA GLY A 383 61.28 -8.43 -4.81
C GLY A 383 60.08 -8.30 -3.87
N PHE A 384 58.93 -7.83 -4.36
CA PHE A 384 57.68 -7.77 -3.58
C PHE A 384 57.02 -9.14 -3.49
N HIS A 385 57.10 -9.95 -4.55
CA HIS A 385 56.58 -11.33 -4.54
C HIS A 385 57.30 -12.23 -3.51
N GLN A 386 58.55 -11.90 -3.17
CA GLN A 386 59.42 -12.64 -2.24
C GLN A 386 59.24 -12.26 -0.75
N SER A 387 58.43 -11.25 -0.43
CA SER A 387 58.47 -10.56 0.88
C SER A 387 57.81 -11.30 2.06
N GLY A 388 57.78 -12.65 2.08
CA GLY A 388 57.12 -13.47 3.11
C GLY A 388 58.01 -14.44 3.90
N GLY A 389 59.31 -14.17 4.01
CA GLY A 389 60.19 -14.89 4.94
C GLY A 389 60.58 -16.30 4.49
N ASP A 390 61.16 -16.38 3.30
CA ASP A 390 62.28 -17.25 2.90
C ASP A 390 62.56 -16.90 1.42
N LEU A 391 63.81 -17.03 0.96
CA LEU A 391 64.22 -16.83 -0.45
C LEU A 391 63.61 -17.94 -1.34
N THR A 392 62.28 -17.95 -1.42
CA THR A 392 61.49 -18.90 -2.18
C THR A 392 61.52 -18.43 -3.63
N LEU A 393 62.01 -19.31 -4.52
CA LEU A 393 61.98 -19.09 -5.96
C LEU A 393 60.57 -19.23 -6.55
N PHE A 394 59.52 -19.34 -5.72
CA PHE A 394 58.15 -19.70 -6.11
C PHE A 394 57.11 -18.70 -5.58
N HIS A 395 55.97 -18.58 -6.26
CA HIS A 395 54.87 -17.69 -5.84
C HIS A 395 54.19 -18.19 -4.55
N GLN A 396 54.00 -17.29 -3.58
CA GLN A 396 53.41 -17.64 -2.27
C GLN A 396 51.88 -17.78 -2.30
N ILE A 397 51.24 -16.99 -3.15
CA ILE A 397 49.82 -17.06 -3.45
C ILE A 397 49.65 -17.58 -4.87
N ASP A 398 48.47 -18.08 -5.22
CA ASP A 398 48.13 -18.38 -6.61
C ASP A 398 47.26 -17.28 -7.23
N SER A 399 46.81 -17.48 -8.47
CA SER A 399 45.98 -16.49 -9.17
C SER A 399 44.60 -16.32 -8.53
N ALA A 400 44.03 -17.36 -7.91
CA ALA A 400 42.73 -17.26 -7.24
C ALA A 400 42.86 -16.43 -5.96
N ASP A 401 43.91 -16.67 -5.17
CA ASP A 401 44.26 -15.85 -4.02
C ASP A 401 44.54 -14.39 -4.42
N MET A 402 45.26 -14.16 -5.52
CA MET A 402 45.52 -12.81 -6.02
C MET A 402 44.20 -12.07 -6.33
N VAL A 403 43.26 -12.71 -7.05
CA VAL A 403 41.96 -12.09 -7.39
C VAL A 403 41.15 -11.81 -6.13
N ARG A 404 41.08 -12.75 -5.19
CA ARG A 404 40.37 -12.60 -3.92
C ARG A 404 40.94 -11.46 -3.08
N LEU A 405 42.26 -11.39 -2.94
CA LEU A 405 42.95 -10.35 -2.17
C LEU A 405 42.87 -8.98 -2.85
N LEU A 406 42.93 -8.95 -4.18
CA LEU A 406 42.76 -7.73 -4.97
C LEU A 406 41.33 -7.19 -4.82
N LYS A 407 40.31 -8.06 -4.81
CA LYS A 407 38.92 -7.68 -4.50
C LYS A 407 38.82 -7.04 -3.11
N LEU A 408 39.31 -7.74 -2.08
CA LEU A 408 39.31 -7.24 -0.70
C LEU A 408 40.03 -5.89 -0.54
N GLN A 409 41.07 -5.63 -1.34
CA GLN A 409 41.79 -4.36 -1.33
C GLN A 409 41.02 -3.25 -2.05
N LEU A 410 40.42 -3.55 -3.20
CA LEU A 410 39.66 -2.58 -4.01
C LEU A 410 38.33 -2.19 -3.36
N ASP A 411 37.69 -3.11 -2.63
CA ASP A 411 36.48 -2.83 -1.85
C ASP A 411 36.75 -1.88 -0.67
N ARG A 412 38.01 -1.79 -0.20
CA ARG A 412 38.42 -0.86 0.86
C ARG A 412 38.73 0.53 0.34
N ASP A 413 39.52 0.63 -0.73
CA ASP A 413 39.86 1.90 -1.37
C ASP A 413 40.15 1.69 -2.86
N LEU A 414 39.19 2.05 -3.70
CA LEU A 414 39.32 1.90 -5.14
C LEU A 414 40.30 2.92 -5.75
N GLN A 415 40.33 4.16 -5.24
CA GLN A 415 41.04 5.28 -5.87
C GLN A 415 42.56 5.11 -5.79
N GLN A 416 43.03 4.44 -4.74
CA GLN A 416 44.45 4.22 -4.51
C GLN A 416 45.05 3.08 -5.34
N TYR A 417 44.24 2.08 -5.75
CA TYR A 417 44.75 0.81 -6.28
C TYR A 417 44.22 0.42 -7.68
N CYS A 418 43.39 1.27 -8.28
CA CYS A 418 42.84 1.11 -9.63
C CYS A 418 43.04 2.39 -10.44
N HIS A 419 43.72 2.29 -11.59
CA HIS A 419 43.92 3.43 -12.50
C HIS A 419 43.32 3.14 -13.88
N LEU A 420 42.47 4.02 -14.40
CA LEU A 420 41.98 3.93 -15.78
C LEU A 420 43.16 4.10 -16.75
N ILE A 421 43.34 3.14 -17.66
CA ILE A 421 44.38 3.18 -18.70
C ILE A 421 43.77 3.22 -20.11
N ASP A 422 42.44 3.26 -20.21
CA ASP A 422 41.72 3.46 -21.46
C ASP A 422 41.80 4.91 -21.93
N THR A 423 42.11 5.11 -23.22
CA THR A 423 42.29 6.45 -23.82
C THR A 423 41.12 6.87 -24.71
N ARG A 424 40.08 6.02 -24.84
CA ARG A 424 38.86 6.27 -25.61
C ARG A 424 37.93 7.26 -24.90
N SER A 425 37.04 7.92 -25.63
CA SER A 425 36.09 8.87 -25.01
C SER A 425 35.05 8.15 -24.14
N PRO A 426 34.44 8.80 -23.13
CA PRO A 426 33.39 8.19 -22.30
C PRO A 426 32.23 7.61 -23.12
N GLU A 427 31.90 8.24 -24.25
CA GLU A 427 30.85 7.80 -25.18
C GLU A 427 31.25 6.55 -25.98
N GLU A 428 32.54 6.41 -26.31
CA GLU A 428 33.10 5.22 -26.95
C GLU A 428 33.29 4.06 -25.96
N ILE A 429 33.60 4.36 -24.70
CA ILE A 429 33.68 3.38 -23.61
C ILE A 429 32.30 2.82 -23.29
N MET A 430 31.25 3.66 -23.27
CA MET A 430 29.87 3.22 -23.05
C MET A 430 29.27 2.47 -24.25
N LYS A 431 29.72 2.76 -25.47
CA LYS A 431 29.37 1.98 -26.68
C LYS A 431 30.25 0.74 -26.86
N GLY A 432 31.42 0.70 -26.23
CA GLY A 432 32.36 -0.40 -26.25
C GLY A 432 32.10 -1.41 -25.14
N TRP A 433 32.54 -2.65 -25.34
CA TRP A 433 32.35 -3.78 -24.42
C TRP A 433 33.26 -3.71 -23.16
N GLY A 434 33.39 -2.53 -22.54
CA GLY A 434 34.17 -2.27 -21.32
C GLY A 434 35.38 -1.34 -21.47
N ALA A 435 35.93 -0.90 -20.32
CA ALA A 435 37.11 -0.05 -20.14
C ALA A 435 38.32 -0.81 -19.57
N LEU A 436 39.55 -0.41 -19.92
CA LEU A 436 40.78 -0.98 -19.37
C LEU A 436 41.33 -0.22 -18.16
N PHE A 437 41.76 -0.96 -17.15
CA PHE A 437 42.31 -0.48 -15.88
C PHE A 437 43.69 -1.10 -15.60
N LYS A 438 44.48 -0.46 -14.75
CA LYS A 438 45.68 -1.01 -14.11
C LYS A 438 45.34 -1.29 -12.65
N LEU A 439 45.51 -2.54 -12.24
CA LEU A 439 45.16 -3.02 -10.90
C LEU A 439 46.43 -3.49 -10.18
N SER A 440 46.65 -3.03 -8.95
CA SER A 440 47.84 -3.38 -8.16
C SER A 440 47.49 -3.94 -6.78
N LEU A 441 47.87 -5.18 -6.48
CA LEU A 441 47.79 -5.80 -5.16
C LEU A 441 49.06 -5.50 -4.36
N MET A 442 49.00 -4.51 -3.47
CA MET A 442 50.18 -3.93 -2.82
C MET A 442 50.88 -4.86 -1.82
N PRO A 443 50.20 -5.67 -0.99
CA PRO A 443 50.86 -6.55 -0.02
C PRO A 443 51.77 -7.61 -0.66
N TYR A 444 51.53 -7.94 -1.93
CA TYR A 444 52.28 -8.97 -2.68
C TYR A 444 52.93 -8.43 -3.96
N GLY A 445 52.73 -7.14 -4.28
CA GLY A 445 53.30 -6.44 -5.42
C GLY A 445 52.82 -6.88 -6.80
N TYR A 446 51.68 -7.56 -6.93
CA TYR A 446 51.17 -7.98 -8.24
C TYR A 446 50.45 -6.83 -8.96
N THR A 447 50.85 -6.52 -10.19
CA THR A 447 50.20 -5.49 -11.01
C THR A 447 49.80 -6.04 -12.36
N VAL A 448 48.52 -5.95 -12.69
CA VAL A 448 47.87 -6.57 -13.86
C VAL A 448 46.91 -5.58 -14.55
N ALA A 449 46.57 -5.83 -15.82
CA ALA A 449 45.56 -5.04 -16.51
C ALA A 449 44.16 -5.56 -16.17
N GLY A 450 43.25 -4.71 -15.70
CA GLY A 450 41.83 -5.00 -15.53
C GLY A 450 41.03 -4.64 -16.78
N LYS A 451 39.94 -5.35 -17.10
CA LYS A 451 38.91 -4.87 -18.05
C LYS A 451 37.55 -4.81 -17.36
N GLY A 452 37.02 -3.62 -17.08
CA GLY A 452 35.75 -3.40 -16.40
C GLY A 452 34.58 -3.11 -17.34
N SER A 453 33.36 -3.59 -17.04
CA SER A 453 32.14 -3.27 -17.80
C SER A 453 30.91 -3.13 -16.89
N VAL A 454 29.92 -2.38 -17.37
CA VAL A 454 28.54 -2.37 -16.84
C VAL A 454 27.85 -3.73 -17.03
N GLU A 455 26.82 -3.99 -16.21
CA GLU A 455 26.08 -5.26 -16.09
C GLU A 455 25.53 -5.80 -17.43
N GLU A 456 25.00 -4.92 -18.28
CA GLU A 456 24.48 -5.27 -19.62
C GLU A 456 25.58 -5.67 -20.62
N GLY A 457 26.73 -4.99 -20.57
CA GLY A 457 27.91 -5.31 -21.40
C GLY A 457 28.63 -6.59 -20.95
N TRP A 458 28.49 -6.95 -19.67
CA TRP A 458 29.05 -8.17 -19.10
C TRP A 458 28.32 -9.43 -19.58
N THR A 459 26.99 -9.45 -19.47
CA THR A 459 26.14 -10.56 -19.88
C THR A 459 26.22 -10.86 -21.37
N HIS A 460 26.35 -9.82 -22.21
CA HIS A 460 26.37 -9.99 -23.66
C HIS A 460 27.77 -10.25 -24.25
N GLY A 461 28.86 -9.88 -23.57
CA GLY A 461 30.22 -9.86 -24.15
C GLY A 461 31.31 -10.48 -23.28
N LEU A 462 31.55 -9.97 -22.08
CA LEU A 462 32.68 -10.41 -21.24
C LEU A 462 32.52 -11.85 -20.74
N CYS A 463 31.31 -12.33 -20.46
CA CYS A 463 31.08 -13.75 -20.16
C CYS A 463 31.40 -14.67 -21.35
N LYS A 464 31.19 -14.22 -22.60
CA LYS A 464 31.59 -14.98 -23.79
C LYS A 464 33.11 -14.96 -23.98
N GLU A 465 33.72 -13.80 -23.76
CA GLU A 465 35.18 -13.62 -23.82
C GLU A 465 35.88 -14.48 -22.76
N GLU A 466 35.35 -14.55 -21.53
CA GLU A 466 35.83 -15.43 -20.46
C GLU A 466 35.79 -16.91 -20.85
N LYS A 467 34.67 -17.36 -21.43
CA LYS A 467 34.52 -18.72 -21.94
C LYS A 467 35.54 -19.02 -23.04
N ILE A 468 35.80 -18.07 -23.93
CA ILE A 468 36.83 -18.18 -24.98
C ILE A 468 38.23 -18.29 -24.35
N TYR A 469 38.58 -17.44 -23.38
CA TYR A 469 39.87 -17.53 -22.69
C TYR A 469 40.05 -18.86 -21.94
N ARG A 470 39.00 -19.38 -21.29
CA ARG A 470 39.03 -20.73 -20.67
C ARG A 470 39.25 -21.84 -21.69
N LEU A 471 38.60 -21.78 -22.85
CA LEU A 471 38.80 -22.75 -23.94
C LEU A 471 40.23 -22.69 -24.51
N LEU A 472 40.83 -21.50 -24.51
CA LEU A 472 42.17 -21.23 -25.01
C LEU A 472 43.28 -21.37 -23.95
N GLN A 473 42.97 -21.90 -22.76
CA GLN A 473 43.91 -22.07 -21.65
C GLN A 473 45.26 -22.72 -22.04
N PRO A 474 45.33 -23.72 -22.95
CA PRO A 474 46.62 -24.32 -23.35
C PRO A 474 47.54 -23.38 -24.14
N ALA A 475 46.99 -22.34 -24.78
CA ALA A 475 47.72 -21.40 -25.64
C ALA A 475 47.97 -20.03 -24.96
N GLN A 476 47.51 -19.87 -23.71
CA GLN A 476 47.80 -18.68 -22.92
C GLN A 476 49.28 -18.66 -22.50
N GLY A 477 49.95 -17.53 -22.74
CA GLY A 477 51.36 -17.32 -22.37
C GLY A 477 52.36 -17.67 -23.48
N SER A 478 51.92 -18.28 -24.58
CA SER A 478 52.70 -18.44 -25.83
C SER A 478 52.18 -17.52 -26.95
N ASP A 479 50.91 -17.67 -27.33
CA ASP A 479 50.31 -17.02 -28.51
C ASP A 479 49.12 -16.11 -28.16
N ILE A 480 48.62 -16.21 -26.93
CA ILE A 480 47.39 -15.53 -26.47
C ILE A 480 47.59 -15.01 -25.04
N ARG A 481 46.93 -13.90 -24.69
CA ARG A 481 47.13 -13.21 -23.39
C ARG A 481 46.74 -14.10 -22.20
N MET A 482 47.43 -13.91 -21.08
CA MET A 482 47.13 -14.64 -19.85
C MET A 482 45.86 -14.11 -19.19
N HIS A 483 44.98 -15.02 -18.82
CA HIS A 483 43.78 -14.78 -18.02
C HIS A 483 44.01 -15.28 -16.59
N CYS A 484 44.07 -14.36 -15.63
CA CYS A 484 44.45 -14.67 -14.25
C CYS A 484 43.25 -15.02 -13.34
N GLY A 485 42.05 -15.23 -13.89
CA GLY A 485 40.85 -15.59 -13.12
C GLY A 485 39.71 -14.57 -13.25
N ALA A 486 38.51 -15.01 -12.83
CA ALA A 486 37.26 -14.36 -13.17
C ALA A 486 36.39 -13.97 -11.96
N ARG A 487 35.64 -12.89 -12.20
CA ARG A 487 34.47 -12.40 -11.45
C ARG A 487 34.76 -11.84 -10.07
N SER A 488 35.08 -10.54 -10.04
CA SER A 488 34.75 -9.70 -8.90
C SER A 488 33.76 -8.61 -9.35
N GLU A 489 32.61 -8.56 -8.68
CA GLU A 489 31.83 -7.34 -8.62
C GLU A 489 32.62 -6.32 -7.83
N MET A 490 32.86 -5.16 -8.44
CA MET A 490 33.51 -4.03 -7.79
C MET A 490 32.55 -2.85 -7.75
N ASN A 491 32.37 -2.28 -6.56
CA ASN A 491 31.67 -1.03 -6.37
C ASN A 491 32.62 0.13 -6.67
N ILE A 492 32.40 0.79 -7.81
CA ILE A 492 33.16 2.00 -8.16
C ILE A 492 32.41 3.22 -7.61
N ASN A 493 32.99 3.88 -6.62
CA ASN A 493 32.47 5.16 -6.13
C ASN A 493 32.54 6.21 -7.26
N GLN A 494 31.44 6.97 -7.43
CA GLN A 494 31.06 7.80 -8.60
C GLN A 494 32.06 8.87 -9.12
N ARG A 495 33.26 9.03 -8.59
CA ARG A 495 34.15 10.14 -8.99
C ARG A 495 34.99 9.91 -10.24
N THR A 496 35.09 8.69 -10.77
CA THR A 496 36.09 8.41 -11.83
C THR A 496 35.52 8.18 -13.24
N LEU A 497 34.24 7.84 -13.42
CA LEU A 497 33.59 7.74 -14.73
C LEU A 497 32.08 8.00 -14.53
N ALA A 498 31.55 9.05 -15.16
CA ALA A 498 30.15 9.44 -15.06
C ALA A 498 29.22 8.32 -15.57
N GLY A 499 28.63 7.56 -14.63
CA GLY A 499 27.52 6.65 -14.93
C GLY A 499 27.77 5.14 -14.82
N ILE A 500 28.87 4.68 -14.23
CA ILE A 500 29.10 3.24 -14.00
C ILE A 500 29.00 2.92 -12.51
N ALA A 501 27.87 2.34 -12.09
CA ALA A 501 27.62 1.96 -10.70
C ALA A 501 28.10 0.53 -10.34
N ARG A 502 28.22 -0.36 -11.34
CA ARG A 502 28.72 -1.72 -11.18
C ARG A 502 29.74 -2.04 -12.27
N CYS A 503 30.94 -2.45 -11.87
CA CYS A 503 31.98 -2.91 -12.77
C CYS A 503 32.31 -4.37 -12.49
N HIS A 504 32.25 -5.22 -13.51
CA HIS A 504 32.84 -6.55 -13.49
C HIS A 504 34.20 -6.51 -14.17
N ALA A 505 35.29 -6.94 -13.53
CA ALA A 505 36.61 -6.93 -14.15
C ALA A 505 37.30 -8.29 -14.31
N HIS A 506 38.09 -8.41 -15.38
CA HIS A 506 39.07 -9.49 -15.60
C HIS A 506 40.50 -8.98 -15.46
N ALA A 507 41.36 -9.74 -14.77
CA ALA A 507 42.79 -9.52 -14.76
C ALA A 507 43.45 -10.19 -15.99
N LEU A 508 44.10 -9.39 -16.82
CA LEU A 508 44.79 -9.74 -18.06
C LEU A 508 46.26 -9.31 -17.99
N SER A 509 47.15 -10.01 -18.70
CA SER A 509 48.53 -9.56 -18.92
C SER A 509 48.62 -8.53 -20.07
N GLN A 510 49.54 -7.56 -19.98
CA GLN A 510 49.77 -6.57 -21.04
C GLN A 510 50.89 -7.01 -22.00
N ALA A 511 50.70 -6.74 -23.30
CA ALA A 511 51.78 -6.51 -24.26
C ALA A 511 51.47 -5.25 -25.10
N SER A 512 52.54 -4.53 -25.46
CA SER A 512 52.68 -3.14 -25.92
C SER A 512 51.65 -2.50 -26.88
N ASN A 513 51.43 -1.20 -26.64
CA ASN A 513 50.76 -0.15 -27.45
C ASN A 513 50.73 -0.36 -28.98
N ARG A 514 49.53 -0.36 -29.57
CA ARG A 514 49.14 0.28 -30.86
C ARG A 514 47.66 -0.02 -31.18
N PHE A 515 47.03 0.87 -31.96
CA PHE A 515 45.66 0.84 -32.53
C PHE A 515 44.54 1.38 -31.60
N CYS A 516 43.68 2.33 -32.00
CA CYS A 516 43.54 3.06 -33.25
C CYS A 516 42.67 4.32 -33.05
N GLN A 517 43.06 5.42 -33.68
CA GLN A 517 42.22 6.59 -33.95
C GLN A 517 41.32 6.33 -35.18
N GLY A 518 40.13 6.93 -35.22
CA GLY A 518 39.39 7.14 -36.48
C GLY A 518 37.85 7.15 -36.35
N PRO A 519 37.15 8.23 -36.73
CA PRO A 519 35.69 8.33 -36.68
C PRO A 519 35.04 8.05 -38.06
N SER A 520 33.94 7.31 -38.08
CA SER A 520 32.78 7.50 -38.97
C SER A 520 31.89 6.25 -38.96
N CYS A 521 30.57 6.43 -38.89
CA CYS A 521 29.57 5.82 -39.78
C CYS A 521 28.16 5.82 -39.12
N SER A 522 27.26 6.63 -39.71
CA SER A 522 25.81 6.45 -39.91
C SER A 522 24.93 6.06 -38.71
N GLN A 523 24.06 6.93 -38.17
CA GLN A 523 22.77 7.37 -38.77
C GLN A 523 22.10 6.28 -39.62
N GLN A 524 21.34 5.37 -39.00
CA GLN A 524 20.06 4.79 -39.48
C GLN A 524 19.64 3.51 -38.70
N VAL A 525 19.43 3.56 -37.37
CA VAL A 525 18.60 2.55 -36.65
C VAL A 525 17.96 3.17 -35.40
N GLN A 526 17.29 4.32 -35.53
CA GLN A 526 16.78 5.10 -34.38
C GLN A 526 15.25 5.15 -34.27
N ARG A 527 14.54 4.07 -34.65
CA ARG A 527 13.07 4.00 -34.50
C ARG A 527 12.57 2.58 -34.19
N ALA A 528 12.74 2.16 -32.94
CA ALA A 528 11.85 1.30 -32.17
C ALA A 528 12.53 1.10 -30.80
N TRP A 529 11.78 1.01 -29.70
CA TRP A 529 12.25 0.77 -28.31
C TRP A 529 12.63 1.97 -27.44
N TYR A 530 12.03 3.14 -27.65
CA TYR A 530 11.85 4.13 -26.57
C TYR A 530 10.43 4.04 -26.01
N THR A 531 10.22 3.32 -24.92
CA THR A 531 9.10 3.59 -24.02
C THR A 531 9.43 4.85 -23.23
N ARG A 532 8.78 5.96 -23.57
CA ARG A 532 8.85 7.24 -22.86
C ARG A 532 8.48 7.04 -21.38
N HIS A 533 9.35 7.43 -20.45
CA HIS A 533 8.86 7.84 -19.13
C HIS A 533 8.09 9.15 -19.31
N GLY A 534 6.75 9.05 -19.35
CA GLY A 534 5.87 10.20 -19.52
C GLY A 534 5.90 11.13 -18.31
N ARG A 535 5.88 12.45 -18.56
CA ARG A 535 5.61 13.46 -17.54
C ARG A 535 4.16 13.27 -17.05
N GLN A 536 3.90 13.48 -15.75
CA GLN A 536 2.52 13.47 -15.23
C GLN A 536 1.64 14.44 -16.02
N ASN A 537 0.43 13.99 -16.33
CA ASN A 537 -0.60 14.83 -16.91
C ASN A 537 -1.05 15.85 -15.86
N ARG A 538 -1.52 17.02 -16.30
CA ARG A 538 -1.95 18.12 -15.43
C ARG A 538 -3.21 18.74 -16.00
N ILE A 539 -4.24 18.92 -15.17
CA ILE A 539 -5.48 19.60 -15.56
C ILE A 539 -5.95 20.55 -14.44
N PRO A 540 -6.42 21.77 -14.75
CA PRO A 540 -7.03 22.65 -13.77
C PRO A 540 -8.22 21.99 -13.07
N ALA A 541 -8.29 22.13 -11.75
CA ALA A 541 -9.39 21.62 -10.95
C ALA A 541 -9.52 22.39 -9.64
N ALA A 542 -10.72 22.36 -9.06
CA ALA A 542 -10.94 22.80 -7.68
C ALA A 542 -11.48 21.64 -6.84
N TYR A 543 -11.18 21.64 -5.55
CA TYR A 543 -11.67 20.65 -4.60
C TYR A 543 -12.60 21.35 -3.62
N TYR A 544 -13.87 20.93 -3.61
CA TYR A 544 -14.92 21.55 -2.80
C TYR A 544 -15.52 20.54 -1.85
N ARG A 545 -15.91 21.04 -0.67
CA ARG A 545 -16.94 20.40 0.14
C ARG A 545 -18.30 20.95 -0.30
N GLY A 546 -19.23 20.06 -0.64
CA GLY A 546 -20.65 20.37 -0.81
C GLY A 546 -21.47 19.51 0.15
N GLY A 547 -22.18 20.14 1.09
CA GLY A 547 -22.85 19.44 2.18
C GLY A 547 -21.89 18.52 2.94
N THR A 548 -22.28 17.26 3.13
CA THR A 548 -21.46 16.22 3.79
C THR A 548 -20.60 15.41 2.80
N SER A 549 -20.22 15.99 1.66
CA SER A 549 -19.43 15.32 0.61
C SER A 549 -18.31 16.22 0.09
N ARG A 550 -17.30 15.62 -0.55
CA ARG A 550 -16.22 16.33 -1.24
C ARG A 550 -16.08 15.81 -2.66
N ALA A 551 -15.73 16.69 -3.59
CA ALA A 551 -15.52 16.33 -4.99
C ALA A 551 -14.45 17.21 -5.65
N LEU A 552 -13.80 16.66 -6.68
CA LEU A 552 -13.11 17.45 -7.68
C LEU A 552 -14.13 18.08 -8.64
N LEU A 553 -14.00 19.38 -8.88
CA LEU A 553 -14.79 20.16 -9.82
C LEU A 553 -13.90 20.56 -10.99
N PHE A 554 -14.33 20.23 -12.20
CA PHE A 554 -13.69 20.61 -13.45
C PHE A 554 -14.59 21.54 -14.24
N GLN A 555 -14.01 22.54 -14.92
CA GLN A 555 -14.72 23.19 -16.01
C GLN A 555 -14.67 22.30 -17.25
N GLN A 556 -15.80 22.12 -17.93
CA GLN A 556 -15.87 21.25 -19.11
C GLN A 556 -14.88 21.67 -20.22
N LYS A 557 -14.55 22.96 -20.32
CA LYS A 557 -13.60 23.50 -21.31
C LYS A 557 -12.17 22.98 -21.13
N ASP A 558 -11.83 22.53 -19.92
CA ASP A 558 -10.48 22.03 -19.59
C ASP A 558 -10.36 20.52 -19.83
N LEU A 559 -11.50 19.83 -19.99
CA LEU A 559 -11.56 18.40 -20.32
C LEU A 559 -11.59 18.18 -21.85
N PRO A 560 -11.23 16.97 -22.31
CA PRO A 560 -11.42 16.59 -23.71
C PRO A 560 -12.87 16.80 -24.18
N ALA A 561 -13.05 17.20 -25.44
CA ALA A 561 -14.38 17.42 -26.00
C ALA A 561 -15.22 16.13 -26.05
N ASN A 562 -14.58 14.98 -26.27
CA ASN A 562 -15.22 13.68 -26.23
C ASN A 562 -15.33 13.18 -24.77
N LYS A 563 -16.55 12.84 -24.34
CA LYS A 563 -16.81 12.34 -22.98
C LYS A 563 -16.20 10.97 -22.72
N ASP A 564 -16.02 10.15 -23.76
CA ASP A 564 -15.42 8.82 -23.63
C ASP A 564 -13.96 8.90 -23.16
N ASP A 565 -13.28 10.02 -23.43
CA ASP A 565 -11.90 10.27 -23.01
C ASP A 565 -11.80 10.77 -21.55
N TRP A 566 -12.92 10.98 -20.86
CA TRP A 566 -12.91 11.48 -19.48
C TRP A 566 -12.56 10.39 -18.47
N GLN A 567 -12.87 9.13 -18.77
CA GLN A 567 -12.77 8.02 -17.83
C GLN A 567 -11.36 7.88 -17.24
N SER A 568 -10.32 7.88 -18.08
CA SER A 568 -8.93 7.76 -17.62
C SER A 568 -8.49 8.94 -16.74
N ILE A 569 -8.96 10.15 -17.04
CA ILE A 569 -8.68 11.35 -16.26
C ILE A 569 -9.36 11.24 -14.89
N PHE A 570 -10.63 10.84 -14.87
CA PHE A 570 -11.42 10.74 -13.64
C PHE A 570 -10.87 9.66 -12.70
N LEU A 571 -10.57 8.48 -13.25
CA LEU A 571 -9.95 7.38 -12.52
C LEU A 571 -8.56 7.77 -12.00
N GLY A 572 -7.70 8.34 -12.85
CA GLY A 572 -6.35 8.74 -12.47
C GLY A 572 -6.29 9.88 -11.45
N THR A 573 -7.20 10.86 -11.53
CA THR A 573 -7.23 11.99 -10.59
C THR A 573 -7.87 11.65 -9.25
N ILE A 574 -8.80 10.70 -9.22
CA ILE A 574 -9.41 10.22 -7.97
C ILE A 574 -8.57 9.12 -7.32
N GLY A 575 -7.77 8.37 -8.07
CA GLY A 575 -6.96 7.26 -7.57
C GLY A 575 -7.73 5.94 -7.55
N SER A 576 -8.51 5.69 -8.61
CA SER A 576 -9.31 4.47 -8.80
C SER A 576 -8.89 3.73 -10.08
N PRO A 577 -9.07 2.40 -10.16
CA PRO A 577 -9.48 1.50 -9.08
C PRO A 577 -8.40 1.38 -7.99
N ASP A 578 -8.80 1.43 -6.72
CA ASP A 578 -7.93 1.08 -5.59
C ASP A 578 -8.50 -0.12 -4.84
N PRO A 579 -7.97 -1.35 -5.07
CA PRO A 579 -8.43 -2.56 -4.39
C PRO A 579 -8.44 -2.44 -2.85
N ASN A 580 -7.55 -1.60 -2.30
CA ASN A 580 -7.45 -1.36 -0.86
C ASN A 580 -8.53 -0.41 -0.32
N GLY A 581 -9.27 0.27 -1.20
CA GLY A 581 -10.37 1.14 -0.83
C GLY A 581 -9.95 2.43 -0.14
N ARG A 582 -8.73 2.94 -0.37
CA ARG A 582 -8.15 4.11 0.32
C ARG A 582 -8.00 5.34 -0.57
N GLN A 583 -7.78 5.13 -1.88
CA GLN A 583 -7.55 6.15 -2.91
C GLN A 583 -6.36 7.06 -2.61
N LEU A 584 -5.26 6.49 -2.09
CA LEU A 584 -4.09 7.27 -1.69
C LEU A 584 -3.30 7.89 -2.85
N ASP A 585 -3.40 7.31 -4.05
CA ASP A 585 -2.72 7.79 -5.27
C ASP A 585 -3.65 8.70 -6.10
N GLY A 586 -4.48 9.49 -5.41
CA GLY A 586 -5.39 10.44 -6.02
C GLY A 586 -6.11 11.29 -4.98
N MET A 587 -7.13 12.03 -5.42
CA MET A 587 -7.89 12.98 -4.58
C MET A 587 -9.12 12.34 -3.89
N GLY A 588 -9.36 11.05 -4.15
CA GLY A 588 -10.40 10.28 -3.48
C GLY A 588 -10.09 10.04 -2.00
N GLY A 589 -11.12 9.78 -1.20
CA GLY A 589 -10.98 9.55 0.24
C GLY A 589 -11.31 8.13 0.70
N GLY A 590 -11.35 7.16 -0.21
CA GLY A 590 -11.60 5.74 0.12
C GLY A 590 -13.06 5.39 0.45
N ILE A 591 -13.95 6.37 0.45
CA ILE A 591 -15.40 6.19 0.68
C ILE A 591 -16.20 6.97 -0.36
N SER A 592 -17.42 6.52 -0.66
CA SER A 592 -18.24 7.06 -1.75
C SER A 592 -18.55 8.56 -1.62
N SER A 593 -18.67 9.10 -0.40
CA SER A 593 -18.89 10.53 -0.13
C SER A 593 -17.68 11.40 -0.46
N LEU A 594 -16.50 10.80 -0.63
CA LEU A 594 -15.21 11.42 -0.92
C LEU A 594 -14.63 11.01 -2.28
N SER A 595 -15.34 10.22 -3.07
CA SER A 595 -14.93 9.74 -4.40
C SER A 595 -15.91 10.24 -5.45
N LYS A 596 -15.85 11.54 -5.74
CA LYS A 596 -16.85 12.24 -6.54
C LYS A 596 -16.19 13.24 -7.46
N ILE A 597 -16.78 13.40 -8.64
CA ILE A 597 -16.41 14.43 -9.60
C ILE A 597 -17.66 15.21 -9.99
N CYS A 598 -17.50 16.50 -10.27
CA CYS A 598 -18.50 17.33 -10.92
C CYS A 598 -17.87 18.06 -12.11
N VAL A 599 -18.50 17.98 -13.28
CA VAL A 599 -18.10 18.75 -14.46
C VAL A 599 -19.10 19.88 -14.65
N VAL A 600 -18.62 21.10 -14.82
CA VAL A 600 -19.45 22.31 -14.82
C VAL A 600 -19.16 23.14 -16.05
N SER A 601 -20.19 23.70 -16.68
CA SER A 601 -20.07 24.58 -17.84
C SER A 601 -21.14 25.67 -17.85
N PRO A 602 -20.92 26.78 -18.58
CA PRO A 602 -21.99 27.76 -18.80
C PRO A 602 -23.10 27.13 -19.62
N SER A 603 -24.35 27.36 -19.22
CA SER A 603 -25.53 26.88 -19.94
C SER A 603 -25.83 27.77 -21.15
N LYS A 604 -26.25 27.14 -22.25
CA LYS A 604 -26.87 27.85 -23.39
C LYS A 604 -28.40 27.90 -23.29
N ARG A 605 -28.97 27.23 -22.28
CA ARG A 605 -30.41 27.16 -22.08
C ARG A 605 -30.94 28.46 -21.46
N PRO A 606 -32.15 28.90 -21.78
CA PRO A 606 -32.73 30.10 -21.18
C PRO A 606 -33.16 29.91 -19.71
N ASP A 607 -33.39 28.67 -19.28
CA ASP A 607 -33.86 28.30 -17.93
C ASP A 607 -32.73 27.93 -16.96
N ALA A 608 -31.47 27.97 -17.40
CA ALA A 608 -30.30 27.68 -16.58
C ALA A 608 -29.12 28.56 -16.96
N GLN A 609 -28.32 28.97 -15.97
CA GLN A 609 -27.07 29.70 -16.15
C GLN A 609 -25.86 28.77 -16.23
N VAL A 610 -25.94 27.63 -15.55
CA VAL A 610 -24.85 26.65 -15.44
C VAL A 610 -25.41 25.26 -15.72
N GLU A 611 -24.69 24.46 -16.49
CA GLU A 611 -24.93 23.02 -16.61
C GLU A 611 -23.90 22.27 -15.76
N PHE A 612 -24.33 21.21 -15.10
CA PHE A 612 -23.39 20.32 -14.42
C PHE A 612 -23.72 18.85 -14.59
N THR A 613 -22.67 18.03 -14.57
CA THR A 613 -22.71 16.57 -14.56
C THR A 613 -22.04 16.08 -13.29
N PHE A 614 -22.79 15.41 -12.43
CA PHE A 614 -22.26 14.64 -11.32
C PHE A 614 -21.76 13.28 -11.80
N VAL A 615 -20.65 12.84 -11.22
CA VAL A 615 -20.02 11.56 -11.52
C VAL A 615 -19.63 10.88 -10.21
N GLN A 616 -20.18 9.69 -9.97
CA GLN A 616 -19.75 8.83 -8.88
C GLN A 616 -18.64 7.91 -9.39
N VAL A 617 -17.49 7.95 -8.74
CA VAL A 617 -16.35 7.08 -9.09
C VAL A 617 -16.32 5.90 -8.10
N GLY A 618 -16.14 4.70 -8.62
CA GLY A 618 -15.95 3.48 -7.84
C GLY A 618 -14.64 3.55 -7.06
N VAL A 619 -14.64 3.12 -5.80
CA VAL A 619 -13.42 3.15 -4.98
C VAL A 619 -12.52 1.98 -5.34
N LYS A 620 -13.05 0.74 -5.30
CA LYS A 620 -12.30 -0.49 -5.53
C LYS A 620 -12.26 -0.96 -6.98
N ASN A 621 -13.13 -0.41 -7.81
CA ASN A 621 -13.27 -0.77 -9.22
C ASN A 621 -13.19 0.50 -10.09
N ASP A 622 -13.12 0.29 -11.39
CA ASP A 622 -13.04 1.31 -12.42
C ASP A 622 -14.42 1.82 -12.86
N GLY A 623 -15.48 1.44 -12.14
CA GLY A 623 -16.85 1.82 -12.44
C GLY A 623 -17.06 3.33 -12.29
N ILE A 624 -17.60 3.95 -13.34
CA ILE A 624 -18.03 5.34 -13.33
C ILE A 624 -19.55 5.40 -13.55
N ASP A 625 -20.26 6.04 -12.63
CA ASP A 625 -21.72 6.16 -12.67
C ASP A 625 -22.17 7.61 -12.91
N TYR A 626 -22.93 7.79 -14.00
CA TYR A 626 -23.56 9.04 -14.43
C TYR A 626 -25.09 9.04 -14.24
N ALA A 627 -25.68 7.97 -13.71
CA ALA A 627 -27.13 7.80 -13.69
C ALA A 627 -27.84 8.73 -12.70
N GLY A 628 -27.17 9.15 -11.62
CA GLY A 628 -27.77 9.89 -10.52
C GLY A 628 -27.32 11.34 -10.40
N ASN A 629 -28.05 12.12 -9.58
CA ASN A 629 -27.55 13.35 -8.99
C ASN A 629 -26.90 13.08 -7.61
N CYS A 630 -25.97 13.93 -7.21
CA CYS A 630 -25.57 14.09 -5.82
C CYS A 630 -26.06 15.44 -5.27
N GLY A 631 -27.18 15.44 -4.54
CA GLY A 631 -27.74 16.66 -3.96
C GLY A 631 -26.77 17.41 -3.04
N ASN A 632 -25.81 16.72 -2.43
CA ASN A 632 -24.80 17.33 -1.57
C ASN A 632 -23.86 18.20 -2.41
N MET A 633 -23.40 17.67 -3.54
CA MET A 633 -22.52 18.42 -4.43
C MET A 633 -23.23 19.54 -5.19
N SER A 634 -24.56 19.45 -5.38
CA SER A 634 -25.35 20.57 -5.93
C SER A 634 -25.16 21.87 -5.14
N SER A 635 -24.86 21.81 -3.83
CA SER A 635 -24.60 23.02 -3.02
C SER A 635 -23.27 23.71 -3.34
N ALA A 636 -22.34 23.03 -4.00
CA ALA A 636 -21.04 23.59 -4.39
C ALA A 636 -21.02 24.14 -5.82
N ILE A 637 -21.98 23.77 -6.68
CA ILE A 637 -21.95 24.12 -8.11
C ILE A 637 -22.15 25.63 -8.32
N GLY A 638 -23.16 26.21 -7.67
CA GLY A 638 -23.40 27.66 -7.72
C GLY A 638 -22.18 28.47 -7.24
N PRO A 639 -21.68 28.21 -6.02
CA PRO A 639 -20.45 28.82 -5.51
C PRO A 639 -19.25 28.67 -6.44
N PHE A 640 -18.99 27.46 -6.95
CA PHE A 640 -17.89 27.22 -7.89
C PHE A 640 -18.04 28.03 -9.19
N ALA A 641 -19.25 28.17 -9.71
CA ALA A 641 -19.49 28.93 -10.94
C ALA A 641 -19.21 30.43 -10.76
N VAL A 642 -19.50 30.99 -9.58
CA VAL A 642 -19.15 32.37 -9.22
C VAL A 642 -17.65 32.49 -8.99
N ASP A 643 -17.09 31.69 -8.08
CA ASP A 643 -15.69 31.79 -7.63
C ASP A 643 -14.67 31.56 -8.76
N SER A 644 -14.99 30.70 -9.72
CA SER A 644 -14.12 30.40 -10.86
C SER A 644 -14.30 31.38 -12.04
N GLY A 645 -15.15 32.39 -11.88
CA GLY A 645 -15.49 33.36 -12.91
C GLY A 645 -16.24 32.76 -14.11
N LEU A 646 -16.85 31.59 -13.95
CA LEU A 646 -17.62 30.92 -14.99
C LEU A 646 -18.87 31.72 -15.36
N ILE A 647 -19.48 32.37 -14.37
CA ILE A 647 -20.58 33.31 -14.52
C ILE A 647 -20.31 34.56 -13.69
N ARG A 648 -20.99 35.66 -14.04
CA ARG A 648 -21.12 36.82 -13.16
C ARG A 648 -22.51 36.80 -12.53
N PRO A 649 -22.63 36.68 -11.19
CA PRO A 649 -23.93 36.60 -10.55
C PRO A 649 -24.67 37.94 -10.59
N THR A 650 -26.00 37.89 -10.59
CA THR A 650 -26.82 39.06 -10.25
C THR A 650 -26.94 39.11 -8.74
N VAL A 651 -26.44 40.19 -8.14
CA VAL A 651 -26.47 40.37 -6.69
C VAL A 651 -27.78 41.05 -6.28
N SER A 652 -28.51 40.41 -5.38
CA SER A 652 -29.67 40.95 -4.68
C SER A 652 -29.33 41.19 -3.21
N ARG A 653 -30.07 42.07 -2.54
CA ARG A 653 -29.92 42.29 -1.10
C ARG A 653 -31.07 41.63 -0.36
N GLU A 654 -30.74 40.71 0.55
CA GLU A 654 -31.72 40.03 1.39
C GLU A 654 -31.35 40.24 2.87
N GLY A 655 -32.13 41.09 3.55
CA GLY A 655 -31.79 41.57 4.89
C GLY A 655 -30.46 42.34 4.92
N LYS A 656 -29.50 41.85 5.71
CA LYS A 656 -28.15 42.44 5.84
C LYS A 656 -27.10 41.83 4.90
N SER A 657 -27.45 40.81 4.14
CA SER A 657 -26.48 40.08 3.30
C SER A 657 -26.77 40.28 1.82
N GLU A 658 -25.71 40.39 1.04
CA GLU A 658 -25.74 40.30 -0.41
C GLU A 658 -25.85 38.81 -0.81
N THR A 659 -26.87 38.50 -1.60
CA THR A 659 -27.21 37.14 -2.03
C THR A 659 -27.30 37.05 -3.53
N THR A 660 -27.17 35.85 -4.07
CA THR A 660 -27.46 35.57 -5.47
C THR A 660 -28.17 34.23 -5.60
N THR A 661 -28.96 34.09 -6.66
CA THR A 661 -29.56 32.81 -7.06
C THR A 661 -28.99 32.41 -8.41
N VAL A 662 -28.39 31.22 -8.47
CA VAL A 662 -27.86 30.63 -9.70
C VAL A 662 -28.73 29.47 -10.14
N SER A 663 -29.26 29.53 -11.37
CA SER A 663 -30.04 28.42 -11.95
C SER A 663 -29.12 27.36 -12.57
N LEU A 664 -29.23 26.14 -12.07
CA LEU A 664 -28.39 24.99 -12.42
C LEU A 664 -29.22 23.95 -13.19
N TYR A 665 -28.78 23.57 -14.39
CA TYR A 665 -29.32 22.42 -15.10
C TYR A 665 -28.46 21.18 -14.80
N ASN A 666 -29.07 20.20 -14.14
CA ASN A 666 -28.41 18.93 -13.89
C ASN A 666 -28.58 18.00 -15.11
N THR A 667 -27.49 17.72 -15.79
CA THR A 667 -27.48 16.87 -16.99
C THR A 667 -27.78 15.38 -16.70
N ASN A 668 -27.57 14.88 -15.48
CA ASN A 668 -27.87 13.50 -15.08
C ASN A 668 -29.38 13.25 -14.93
N THR A 669 -30.11 14.24 -14.43
CA THR A 669 -31.55 14.13 -14.12
C THR A 669 -32.44 14.98 -15.04
N GLN A 670 -31.84 15.86 -15.84
CA GLN A 670 -32.53 16.83 -16.70
C GLN A 670 -33.47 17.76 -15.90
N LYS A 671 -33.10 18.08 -14.66
CA LYS A 671 -33.88 18.95 -13.77
C LYS A 671 -33.16 20.25 -13.46
N ILE A 672 -33.94 21.29 -13.17
CA ILE A 672 -33.46 22.60 -12.75
C ILE A 672 -33.36 22.66 -11.23
N ILE A 673 -32.26 23.24 -10.74
CA ILE A 673 -32.02 23.50 -9.32
C ILE A 673 -31.63 24.97 -9.20
N HIS A 674 -32.32 25.73 -8.35
CA HIS A 674 -31.89 27.09 -8.01
C HIS A 674 -31.05 27.05 -6.74
N ALA A 675 -29.82 27.55 -6.80
CA ALA A 675 -28.92 27.66 -5.67
C ALA A 675 -28.84 29.11 -5.21
N THR A 676 -29.37 29.40 -4.03
CA THR A 676 -29.32 30.73 -3.41
C THR A 676 -28.30 30.75 -2.27
N PHE A 677 -27.34 31.66 -2.32
CA PHE A 677 -26.24 31.75 -1.36
C PHE A 677 -25.69 33.18 -1.25
N PRO A 678 -25.03 33.53 -0.13
CA PRO A 678 -24.44 34.85 0.04
C PRO A 678 -23.15 35.02 -0.78
N VAL A 679 -22.92 36.24 -1.25
CA VAL A 679 -21.76 36.63 -2.05
C VAL A 679 -21.18 37.93 -1.50
N THR A 680 -19.93 38.24 -1.86
CA THR A 680 -19.32 39.53 -1.54
C THR A 680 -20.11 40.68 -2.15
N SER A 681 -19.93 41.89 -1.62
CA SER A 681 -20.67 43.08 -2.07
C SER A 681 -20.47 43.43 -3.55
N ASP A 682 -19.33 43.03 -4.13
CA ASP A 682 -19.03 43.17 -5.56
C ASP A 682 -19.41 41.94 -6.40
N GLY A 683 -19.93 40.88 -5.76
CA GLY A 683 -20.31 39.62 -6.39
C GLY A 683 -19.13 38.81 -6.95
N SER A 684 -17.90 39.13 -6.55
CA SER A 684 -16.69 38.48 -7.07
C SER A 684 -16.42 37.11 -6.44
N GLU A 685 -16.90 36.86 -5.22
CA GLU A 685 -16.69 35.61 -4.50
C GLU A 685 -17.92 35.22 -3.65
N THR A 686 -18.09 33.93 -3.44
CA THR A 686 -19.04 33.38 -2.46
C THR A 686 -18.60 33.69 -1.03
N VAL A 687 -19.53 34.09 -0.17
CA VAL A 687 -19.28 34.17 1.28
C VAL A 687 -19.48 32.80 1.90
N TYR A 688 -18.43 32.28 2.54
CA TYR A 688 -18.44 30.94 3.14
C TYR A 688 -18.66 30.93 4.65
N ASP A 689 -18.37 32.04 5.32
CA ASP A 689 -18.56 32.17 6.77
C ASP A 689 -20.04 32.43 7.11
N GLY A 690 -20.50 31.90 8.24
CA GLY A 690 -21.87 32.05 8.69
C GLY A 690 -22.21 31.14 9.87
N GLU A 691 -23.41 31.33 10.42
CA GLU A 691 -23.86 30.67 11.66
C GLU A 691 -24.66 29.38 11.43
N PHE A 692 -24.86 28.97 10.17
CA PHE A 692 -25.66 27.79 9.87
C PHE A 692 -24.85 26.51 10.01
N ALA A 693 -25.28 25.61 10.90
CA ALA A 693 -24.71 24.28 11.08
C ALA A 693 -25.47 23.25 10.23
N ILE A 694 -24.76 22.20 9.81
CA ILE A 694 -25.39 20.98 9.27
C ILE A 694 -24.74 19.76 9.92
N ASP A 695 -25.55 18.77 10.23
CA ASP A 695 -25.04 17.57 10.88
C ASP A 695 -24.12 16.76 9.96
N GLY A 696 -23.04 16.25 10.54
CA GLY A 696 -21.94 15.60 9.82
C GLY A 696 -20.84 16.54 9.30
N VAL A 697 -20.91 17.85 9.57
CA VAL A 697 -19.83 18.81 9.31
C VAL A 697 -19.52 19.58 10.59
N ALA A 698 -18.24 19.65 10.96
CA ALA A 698 -17.82 20.41 12.14
C ALA A 698 -17.90 21.92 11.89
N GLY A 699 -18.44 22.65 12.88
CA GLY A 699 -18.57 24.12 12.84
C GLY A 699 -19.80 24.61 12.07
N THR A 700 -19.80 25.90 11.77
CA THR A 700 -20.86 26.60 11.04
C THR A 700 -20.33 27.19 9.73
N ALA A 701 -21.22 27.49 8.80
CA ALA A 701 -20.90 28.14 7.54
C ALA A 701 -22.10 28.93 6.99
N ALA A 702 -21.88 29.64 5.90
CA ALA A 702 -22.95 30.31 5.15
C ALA A 702 -24.02 29.31 4.69
N LYS A 703 -25.29 29.69 4.91
CA LYS A 703 -26.46 28.92 4.48
C LYS A 703 -26.59 29.01 2.95
N ILE A 704 -26.73 27.85 2.31
CA ILE A 704 -27.03 27.70 0.88
C ILE A 704 -28.40 27.03 0.77
N GLN A 705 -29.34 27.69 0.12
CA GLN A 705 -30.65 27.14 -0.20
C GLN A 705 -30.59 26.49 -1.59
N LEU A 706 -31.06 25.25 -1.67
CA LEU A 706 -31.22 24.53 -2.92
C LEU A 706 -32.70 24.24 -3.17
N ASP A 707 -33.24 24.85 -4.21
CA ASP A 707 -34.61 24.67 -4.65
C ASP A 707 -34.62 23.76 -5.89
N PHE A 708 -35.04 22.51 -5.72
CA PHE A 708 -35.24 21.57 -6.80
C PHE A 708 -36.60 21.85 -7.46
N VAL A 709 -36.58 22.34 -8.69
CA VAL A 709 -37.77 22.77 -9.44
C VAL A 709 -38.38 21.57 -10.16
N ASP A 710 -39.70 21.40 -10.01
CA ASP A 710 -40.49 20.28 -10.53
C ASP A 710 -39.79 18.90 -10.35
N PRO A 711 -39.44 18.53 -9.10
CA PRO A 711 -38.58 17.37 -8.85
C PRO A 711 -39.28 16.02 -9.04
N GLY A 712 -40.61 16.03 -9.23
CA GLY A 712 -41.40 14.81 -9.45
C GLY A 712 -41.02 14.08 -10.74
N GLY A 713 -41.05 12.75 -10.68
CA GLY A 713 -40.86 11.88 -11.84
C GLY A 713 -39.46 11.94 -12.45
N SER A 714 -38.43 12.10 -11.63
CA SER A 714 -37.05 12.28 -12.09
C SER A 714 -36.51 11.12 -12.94
N LYS A 715 -37.03 9.89 -12.74
CA LYS A 715 -36.66 8.68 -13.50
C LYS A 715 -37.85 7.93 -14.06
N THR A 716 -38.98 7.99 -13.39
CA THR A 716 -40.22 7.27 -13.74
C THR A 716 -41.23 8.13 -14.50
N GLY A 717 -40.99 9.45 -14.58
CA GLY A 717 -41.89 10.41 -15.22
C GLY A 717 -43.12 10.81 -14.38
N LYS A 718 -43.35 10.19 -13.20
CA LYS A 718 -44.46 10.53 -12.30
C LYS A 718 -43.99 10.65 -10.86
N LEU A 719 -44.62 11.52 -10.07
CA LEU A 719 -44.33 11.62 -8.63
C LEU A 719 -44.67 10.31 -7.89
N LEU A 720 -45.81 9.70 -8.21
CA LEU A 720 -46.25 8.40 -7.72
C LEU A 720 -46.25 7.42 -8.90
N PRO A 721 -45.18 6.63 -9.10
CA PRO A 721 -45.02 5.82 -10.31
C PRO A 721 -46.07 4.71 -10.43
N THR A 722 -46.48 4.14 -9.30
CA THR A 722 -47.54 3.11 -9.20
C THR A 722 -48.95 3.69 -9.35
N GLY A 723 -49.09 5.02 -9.22
CA GLY A 723 -50.38 5.72 -9.19
C GLY A 723 -51.03 5.78 -7.81
N ASN A 724 -50.52 5.06 -6.82
CA ASN A 724 -51.07 5.03 -5.45
C ASN A 724 -50.16 5.78 -4.47
N VAL A 725 -50.72 6.35 -3.41
CA VAL A 725 -49.95 6.94 -2.30
C VAL A 725 -49.37 5.83 -1.39
N VAL A 726 -50.11 4.73 -1.25
CA VAL A 726 -49.70 3.52 -0.52
C VAL A 726 -50.01 2.32 -1.41
N ASP A 727 -49.01 1.48 -1.62
CA ASP A 727 -49.10 0.17 -2.27
C ASP A 727 -48.93 -0.94 -1.24
N ARG A 728 -49.32 -2.17 -1.59
CA ARG A 728 -49.08 -3.36 -0.76
C ARG A 728 -48.21 -4.35 -1.54
N ILE A 729 -47.05 -4.71 -0.99
CA ILE A 729 -46.09 -5.65 -1.56
C ILE A 729 -45.77 -6.68 -0.50
N ASP A 730 -46.06 -7.97 -0.77
CA ASP A 730 -45.91 -9.07 0.18
C ASP A 730 -46.56 -8.77 1.55
N GLU A 731 -47.81 -8.29 1.55
CA GLU A 731 -48.57 -7.84 2.74
C GLU A 731 -48.02 -6.61 3.47
N ILE A 732 -46.84 -6.11 3.10
CA ILE A 732 -46.22 -4.91 3.67
C ILE A 732 -46.71 -3.67 2.90
N GLU A 733 -47.18 -2.67 3.63
CA GLU A 733 -47.51 -1.38 3.03
C GLU A 733 -46.23 -0.61 2.70
N VAL A 734 -46.19 0.01 1.52
CA VAL A 734 -45.09 0.86 1.07
C VAL A 734 -45.61 2.11 0.40
N THR A 735 -44.89 3.23 0.51
CA THR A 735 -45.07 4.39 -0.37
C THR A 735 -43.96 4.38 -1.41
N CYS A 736 -44.31 4.25 -2.69
CA CYS A 736 -43.41 4.35 -3.83
C CYS A 736 -43.47 5.76 -4.43
N ILE A 737 -42.39 6.53 -4.34
CA ILE A 737 -42.36 7.94 -4.76
C ILE A 737 -41.07 8.27 -5.50
N ASP A 738 -41.16 9.11 -6.53
CA ASP A 738 -40.03 9.61 -7.29
C ASP A 738 -40.00 11.13 -7.26
N ALA A 739 -39.28 11.69 -6.28
CA ALA A 739 -38.95 13.11 -6.18
C ALA A 739 -37.44 13.28 -6.03
N GLY A 740 -36.77 13.70 -7.11
CA GLY A 740 -35.31 13.78 -7.19
C GLY A 740 -34.61 12.44 -7.41
N ASN A 741 -35.02 11.37 -6.72
CA ASN A 741 -34.74 9.97 -7.06
C ASN A 741 -35.89 9.05 -6.57
N PRO A 742 -36.16 7.93 -7.26
CA PRO A 742 -37.10 6.91 -6.79
C PRO A 742 -36.75 6.37 -5.41
N CYS A 743 -37.73 6.36 -4.51
CA CYS A 743 -37.63 5.92 -3.12
C CYS A 743 -38.84 5.06 -2.73
N VAL A 744 -38.59 4.07 -1.89
CA VAL A 744 -39.58 3.20 -1.26
C VAL A 744 -39.54 3.46 0.23
N PHE A 745 -40.67 3.87 0.81
CA PHE A 745 -40.81 4.06 2.26
C PHE A 745 -41.65 2.94 2.85
N VAL A 746 -41.19 2.37 3.97
CA VAL A 746 -41.88 1.34 4.74
C VAL A 746 -41.85 1.71 6.22
N ARG A 747 -42.88 1.38 7.01
CA ARG A 747 -42.85 1.66 8.46
C ARG A 747 -41.91 0.68 9.16
N ALA A 748 -41.12 1.16 10.11
CA ALA A 748 -40.26 0.31 10.94
C ALA A 748 -41.07 -0.76 11.70
N ALA A 749 -42.27 -0.39 12.17
CA ALA A 749 -43.19 -1.29 12.85
C ALA A 749 -43.62 -2.49 11.97
N ASP A 750 -43.86 -2.27 10.68
CA ASP A 750 -44.27 -3.33 9.73
C ASP A 750 -43.12 -4.32 9.45
N LEU A 751 -41.88 -3.87 9.65
CA LEU A 751 -40.69 -4.72 9.56
C LEU A 751 -40.39 -5.47 10.86
N GLY A 752 -41.02 -5.07 11.97
CA GLY A 752 -40.75 -5.57 13.32
C GLY A 752 -39.42 -5.08 13.89
N VAL A 753 -38.98 -3.86 13.53
CA VAL A 753 -37.69 -3.29 13.95
C VAL A 753 -37.85 -1.94 14.62
N ASP A 754 -36.85 -1.56 15.41
CA ASP A 754 -36.74 -0.20 15.95
C ASP A 754 -36.42 0.79 14.81
N GLY A 755 -37.22 1.85 14.67
CA GLY A 755 -37.01 2.87 13.64
C GLY A 755 -35.76 3.72 13.87
N THR A 756 -35.16 3.64 15.05
CA THR A 756 -34.00 4.44 15.45
C THR A 756 -32.66 3.72 15.31
N MET A 757 -32.66 2.44 14.92
CA MET A 757 -31.44 1.62 14.76
C MET A 757 -30.32 2.37 14.04
N LEU A 758 -29.09 2.25 14.56
CA LEU A 758 -27.92 2.79 13.90
C LEU A 758 -27.49 1.86 12.74
N PRO A 759 -26.64 2.33 11.82
CA PRO A 759 -26.13 1.53 10.72
C PRO A 759 -25.57 0.18 11.15
N GLN A 760 -24.80 0.15 12.24
CA GLN A 760 -24.17 -1.06 12.76
C GLN A 760 -25.22 -2.07 13.26
N ASP A 761 -26.26 -1.61 13.96
CA ASP A 761 -27.35 -2.46 14.43
C ASP A 761 -28.19 -2.99 13.28
N THR A 762 -28.40 -2.16 12.26
CA THR A 762 -29.12 -2.53 11.03
C THR A 762 -28.36 -3.60 10.25
N GLU A 763 -27.03 -3.48 10.14
CA GLU A 763 -26.15 -4.49 9.53
C GLU A 763 -26.09 -5.79 10.35
N ALA A 764 -26.03 -5.67 11.68
CA ALA A 764 -25.95 -6.82 12.57
C ALA A 764 -27.25 -7.62 12.66
N ARG A 765 -28.40 -7.03 12.28
CA ARG A 765 -29.71 -7.69 12.38
C ARG A 765 -29.85 -8.75 11.28
N PRO A 766 -29.92 -10.05 11.62
CA PRO A 766 -30.05 -11.10 10.61
C PRO A 766 -31.24 -10.86 9.67
N ASP A 767 -31.09 -11.21 8.39
CA ASP A 767 -32.14 -11.19 7.36
C ASP A 767 -32.78 -9.83 7.01
N LEU A 768 -32.53 -8.75 7.77
CA LEU A 768 -33.18 -7.46 7.54
C LEU A 768 -32.76 -6.84 6.20
N LEU A 769 -31.46 -6.82 5.90
CA LEU A 769 -30.94 -6.28 4.65
C LEU A 769 -31.46 -7.08 3.44
N GLY A 770 -31.52 -8.40 3.55
CA GLY A 770 -32.08 -9.27 2.50
C GLY A 770 -33.57 -9.02 2.27
N ARG A 771 -34.36 -8.87 3.34
CA ARG A 771 -35.79 -8.53 3.26
C ARG A 771 -36.01 -7.14 2.63
N LEU A 772 -35.24 -6.14 3.05
CA LEU A 772 -35.30 -4.79 2.50
C LEU A 772 -34.91 -4.78 1.02
N GLU A 773 -33.89 -5.54 0.60
CA GLU A 773 -33.49 -5.64 -0.80
C GLU A 773 -34.57 -6.29 -1.66
N LEU A 774 -35.18 -7.39 -1.19
CA LEU A 774 -36.27 -8.03 -1.92
C LEU A 774 -37.49 -7.11 -2.06
N LEU A 775 -37.87 -6.42 -0.98
CA LEU A 775 -38.97 -5.44 -0.99
C LEU A 775 -38.66 -4.27 -1.94
N ARG A 776 -37.43 -3.77 -1.92
CA ARG A 776 -36.94 -2.72 -2.82
C ARG A 776 -37.03 -3.15 -4.28
N ALA A 777 -36.60 -4.36 -4.61
CA ALA A 777 -36.60 -4.87 -5.97
C ALA A 777 -38.04 -5.07 -6.50
N LYS A 778 -38.94 -5.65 -5.68
CA LYS A 778 -40.36 -5.78 -6.02
C LYS A 778 -41.05 -4.43 -6.23
N ALA A 779 -40.76 -3.46 -5.37
CA ALA A 779 -41.26 -2.10 -5.52
C ALA A 779 -40.72 -1.44 -6.80
N ALA A 780 -39.46 -1.67 -7.16
CA ALA A 780 -38.88 -1.16 -8.41
C ALA A 780 -39.59 -1.68 -9.66
N VAL A 781 -39.91 -2.98 -9.68
CA VAL A 781 -40.72 -3.59 -10.75
C VAL A 781 -42.12 -2.97 -10.79
N ALA A 782 -42.77 -2.79 -9.64
CA ALA A 782 -44.08 -2.13 -9.54
C ALA A 782 -44.06 -0.66 -10.02
N MET A 783 -42.95 0.04 -9.81
CA MET A 783 -42.71 1.41 -10.31
C MET A 783 -42.40 1.46 -11.82
N GLY A 784 -42.32 0.31 -12.51
CA GLY A 784 -42.00 0.23 -13.93
C GLY A 784 -40.52 0.52 -14.25
N MET A 785 -39.63 0.39 -13.27
CA MET A 785 -38.20 0.67 -13.44
C MET A 785 -37.40 -0.53 -13.99
N ALA A 786 -37.94 -1.73 -13.87
CA ALA A 786 -37.32 -2.98 -14.31
C ALA A 786 -38.42 -4.00 -14.66
N THR A 787 -38.06 -5.02 -15.45
CA THR A 787 -39.01 -6.08 -15.84
C THR A 787 -39.04 -7.20 -14.80
N THR A 788 -37.88 -7.60 -14.28
CA THR A 788 -37.75 -8.57 -13.20
C THR A 788 -36.99 -7.99 -12.02
N VAL A 789 -36.98 -8.69 -10.88
CA VAL A 789 -36.28 -8.24 -9.66
C VAL A 789 -34.76 -8.27 -9.82
N GLU A 790 -34.25 -9.13 -10.69
CA GLU A 790 -32.82 -9.27 -11.02
C GLU A 790 -32.31 -8.10 -11.87
N ASP A 791 -33.18 -7.50 -12.67
CA ASP A 791 -32.84 -6.37 -13.56
C ASP A 791 -32.78 -5.02 -12.82
N VAL A 792 -33.15 -4.98 -11.54
CA VAL A 792 -33.27 -3.74 -10.78
C VAL A 792 -31.88 -3.16 -10.48
N PRO A 793 -31.58 -1.92 -10.89
CA PRO A 793 -30.32 -1.28 -10.54
C PRO A 793 -30.10 -1.23 -9.02
N ALA A 794 -28.89 -1.54 -8.55
CA ALA A 794 -28.54 -1.49 -7.14
C ALA A 794 -28.60 -0.06 -6.55
N SER A 795 -28.54 0.96 -7.39
CA SER A 795 -28.49 2.36 -6.99
C SER A 795 -29.89 2.99 -6.83
N ILE A 796 -30.91 2.55 -7.59
CA ILE A 796 -32.27 3.10 -7.54
C ILE A 796 -33.32 1.98 -7.78
N PRO A 797 -34.49 2.03 -7.13
CA PRO A 797 -34.87 2.98 -6.08
C PRO A 797 -34.08 2.76 -4.79
N LYS A 798 -34.04 3.77 -3.93
CA LYS A 798 -33.58 3.62 -2.53
C LYS A 798 -34.73 3.06 -1.68
N ILE A 799 -34.42 2.29 -0.64
CA ILE A 799 -35.42 1.88 0.36
C ILE A 799 -35.10 2.52 1.70
N CYS A 800 -36.11 3.07 2.36
CA CYS A 800 -36.00 3.68 3.67
C CYS A 800 -37.08 3.12 4.60
N PHE A 801 -36.73 2.85 5.85
CA PHE A 801 -37.73 2.63 6.88
C PHE A 801 -37.93 3.89 7.73
N VAL A 802 -39.18 4.13 8.11
CA VAL A 802 -39.61 5.36 8.80
C VAL A 802 -40.34 5.04 10.10
N SER A 803 -40.20 5.93 11.09
CA SER A 803 -40.93 5.85 12.34
C SER A 803 -41.30 7.23 12.87
N LYS A 804 -42.21 7.23 13.84
CA LYS A 804 -42.50 8.43 14.63
C LYS A 804 -41.24 8.90 15.37
N PRO A 805 -41.11 10.21 15.64
CA PRO A 805 -40.08 10.74 16.53
C PRO A 805 -40.14 10.06 17.88
N VAL A 806 -38.97 9.65 18.34
CA VAL A 806 -38.70 9.20 19.71
C VAL A 806 -37.31 9.69 20.09
N GLU A 807 -37.05 9.79 21.38
CA GLU A 807 -35.71 10.06 21.87
C GLU A 807 -34.76 8.93 21.46
N HIS A 808 -33.62 9.26 20.86
CA HIS A 808 -32.69 8.25 20.35
C HIS A 808 -31.26 8.75 20.24
N GLN A 809 -30.31 7.80 20.24
CA GLN A 809 -28.89 8.10 20.09
C GLN A 809 -28.49 8.28 18.61
N LEU A 810 -27.50 9.14 18.40
CA LEU A 810 -26.79 9.34 17.15
C LEU A 810 -25.49 8.54 17.12
N LEU A 811 -24.89 8.43 15.94
CA LEU A 811 -23.53 7.90 15.75
C LEU A 811 -22.46 8.66 16.54
N SER A 812 -22.70 9.93 16.89
CA SER A 812 -21.80 10.72 17.75
C SER A 812 -21.87 10.32 19.22
N GLY A 813 -22.86 9.51 19.62
CA GLY A 813 -23.19 9.22 21.02
C GLY A 813 -24.12 10.26 21.66
N GLU A 814 -24.41 11.37 20.97
CA GLU A 814 -25.39 12.36 21.43
C GLU A 814 -26.82 11.82 21.31
N THR A 815 -27.70 12.29 22.18
CA THR A 815 -29.12 11.93 22.18
C THR A 815 -29.95 13.05 21.55
N LEU A 816 -30.73 12.75 20.51
CA LEU A 816 -31.75 13.65 20.00
C LEU A 816 -33.04 13.49 20.79
N ALA A 817 -33.56 14.60 21.29
CA ALA A 817 -34.85 14.65 21.96
C ALA A 817 -36.00 14.40 20.96
N THR A 818 -37.12 13.87 21.45
CA THR A 818 -38.30 13.53 20.63
C THR A 818 -38.85 14.72 19.83
N ASP A 819 -38.85 15.91 20.43
CA ASP A 819 -39.37 17.16 19.87
C ASP A 819 -38.41 17.87 18.91
N SER A 820 -37.16 17.40 18.84
CA SER A 820 -36.13 17.96 17.95
C SER A 820 -36.32 17.56 16.48
N VAL A 821 -37.08 16.49 16.22
CA VAL A 821 -37.34 15.97 14.87
C VAL A 821 -38.82 15.72 14.65
N ASP A 822 -39.23 15.76 13.39
CA ASP A 822 -40.61 15.59 12.95
C ASP A 822 -40.88 14.15 12.45
N VAL A 823 -39.86 13.45 11.97
CA VAL A 823 -39.91 12.02 11.57
C VAL A 823 -38.51 11.41 11.65
N VAL A 824 -38.40 10.13 11.97
CA VAL A 824 -37.13 9.39 11.93
C VAL A 824 -37.07 8.55 10.66
N VAL A 825 -35.96 8.64 9.92
CA VAL A 825 -35.75 7.94 8.65
C VAL A 825 -34.39 7.25 8.67
N ARG A 826 -34.37 6.00 8.20
CA ARG A 826 -33.15 5.21 7.98
C ARG A 826 -33.15 4.71 6.55
N ALA A 827 -32.10 5.04 5.81
CA ALA A 827 -31.99 4.71 4.39
C ALA A 827 -31.01 3.59 4.14
N ILE A 828 -31.34 2.68 3.23
CA ILE A 828 -30.40 1.72 2.63
C ILE A 828 -30.03 2.23 1.25
N SER A 829 -28.73 2.26 0.97
CA SER A 829 -28.19 2.62 -0.34
C SER A 829 -27.18 1.57 -0.77
N THR A 830 -27.34 1.04 -1.99
CA THR A 830 -26.40 0.06 -2.57
C THR A 830 -26.12 -1.10 -1.61
N GLY A 831 -27.19 -1.64 -1.01
CA GLY A 831 -27.14 -2.78 -0.08
C GLY A 831 -26.58 -2.48 1.32
N GLN A 832 -26.31 -1.22 1.67
CA GLN A 832 -25.70 -0.84 2.95
C GLN A 832 -26.53 0.23 3.68
N PRO A 833 -26.66 0.17 5.02
CA PRO A 833 -27.25 1.24 5.81
C PRO A 833 -26.47 2.55 5.66
N HIS A 834 -27.17 3.61 5.29
CA HIS A 834 -26.57 4.91 5.10
C HIS A 834 -26.33 5.59 6.46
N LYS A 835 -25.13 6.15 6.66
CA LYS A 835 -24.73 6.75 7.94
C LYS A 835 -25.45 8.07 8.26
N ALA A 836 -26.03 8.73 7.26
CA ALA A 836 -26.91 9.89 7.40
C ALA A 836 -28.19 9.68 6.54
N LEU A 837 -28.71 10.71 5.89
CA LEU A 837 -29.75 10.59 4.86
C LEU A 837 -29.28 11.21 3.53
N PRO A 838 -29.26 10.47 2.39
CA PRO A 838 -29.00 11.08 1.10
C PRO A 838 -30.00 12.21 0.84
N ILE A 839 -29.55 13.38 0.37
CA ILE A 839 -30.46 14.51 0.09
C ILE A 839 -31.58 14.10 -0.85
N THR A 840 -31.30 13.30 -1.87
CA THR A 840 -32.31 12.85 -2.82
C THR A 840 -33.39 12.00 -2.14
N CYS A 841 -33.05 11.21 -1.11
CA CYS A 841 -34.05 10.60 -0.24
C CYS A 841 -34.79 11.66 0.59
N GLY A 842 -34.08 12.67 1.10
CA GLY A 842 -34.68 13.80 1.82
C GLY A 842 -35.72 14.57 0.98
N LEU A 843 -35.50 14.71 -0.33
CA LEU A 843 -36.49 15.31 -1.24
C LEU A 843 -37.77 14.46 -1.30
N SER A 844 -37.61 13.14 -1.46
CA SER A 844 -38.72 12.18 -1.41
C SER A 844 -39.41 12.13 -0.05
N VAL A 845 -38.68 12.24 1.06
CA VAL A 845 -39.26 12.36 2.41
C VAL A 845 -40.10 13.63 2.51
N SER A 846 -39.58 14.76 2.04
CA SER A 846 -40.29 16.04 2.07
C SER A 846 -41.59 16.01 1.27
N ALA A 847 -41.53 15.49 0.04
CA ALA A 847 -42.70 15.31 -0.80
C ALA A 847 -43.70 14.35 -0.16
N ALA A 848 -43.25 13.16 0.29
CA ALA A 848 -44.11 12.17 0.91
C ALA A 848 -44.76 12.70 2.21
N ALA A 849 -44.04 13.46 3.04
CA ALA A 849 -44.57 14.08 4.25
C ALA A 849 -45.77 14.99 3.99
N ARG A 850 -45.92 15.53 2.78
CA ARG A 850 -47.05 16.37 2.36
C ARG A 850 -48.09 15.64 1.52
N LEU A 851 -47.85 14.38 1.14
CA LEU A 851 -48.84 13.53 0.50
C LEU A 851 -49.75 12.89 1.55
N ASN A 852 -51.03 13.24 1.52
CA ASN A 852 -52.01 12.75 2.48
C ASN A 852 -52.11 11.22 2.45
N GLY A 853 -51.92 10.57 3.60
CA GLY A 853 -51.97 9.13 3.74
C GLY A 853 -50.67 8.39 3.42
N SER A 854 -49.60 9.07 2.99
CA SER A 854 -48.30 8.40 2.77
C SER A 854 -47.72 7.85 4.08
N LEU A 855 -46.86 6.83 3.98
CA LEU A 855 -46.26 6.24 5.18
C LEU A 855 -45.35 7.21 5.93
N VAL A 856 -44.74 8.16 5.23
CA VAL A 856 -43.95 9.24 5.85
C VAL A 856 -44.89 10.19 6.61
N GLN A 857 -46.00 10.60 5.99
CA GLN A 857 -46.98 11.50 6.60
C GLN A 857 -47.62 10.89 7.85
N GLN A 858 -47.91 9.57 7.84
CA GLN A 858 -48.43 8.84 8.99
C GLN A 858 -47.45 8.76 10.17
N CYS A 859 -46.14 8.91 9.91
CA CYS A 859 -45.10 8.91 10.91
C CYS A 859 -44.68 10.31 11.38
N LEU A 860 -45.30 11.38 10.87
CA LEU A 860 -45.00 12.73 11.32
C LEU A 860 -45.41 12.97 12.78
N SER A 861 -44.68 13.85 13.46
CA SER A 861 -45.09 14.42 14.75
C SER A 861 -46.39 15.22 14.58
N GLY A 862 -47.21 15.30 15.65
CA GLY A 862 -48.48 16.02 15.60
C GLY A 862 -48.35 17.51 15.25
N ILE A 863 -47.20 18.13 15.56
CA ILE A 863 -46.90 19.53 15.23
C ILE A 863 -46.41 19.66 13.78
N ALA A 864 -45.67 18.67 13.27
CA ALA A 864 -45.10 18.67 11.92
C ALA A 864 -46.14 18.66 10.79
N ALA A 865 -47.34 18.15 11.07
CA ALA A 865 -48.46 18.16 10.13
C ALA A 865 -48.90 19.59 9.74
N GLN A 866 -48.55 20.61 10.55
CA GLN A 866 -48.91 22.01 10.33
C GLN A 866 -47.72 22.92 9.94
N LYS A 867 -46.48 22.42 10.02
CA LYS A 867 -45.29 23.16 9.57
C LYS A 867 -45.17 23.10 8.05
N THR A 868 -44.45 24.05 7.43
CA THR A 868 -44.01 23.95 6.03
C THR A 868 -42.77 23.07 5.93
N GLU A 869 -41.77 23.34 6.76
CA GLU A 869 -40.54 22.55 6.88
C GLU A 869 -40.75 21.26 7.69
N VAL A 870 -40.03 20.20 7.33
CA VAL A 870 -39.95 18.93 8.06
C VAL A 870 -38.52 18.72 8.50
N VAL A 871 -38.31 18.48 9.79
CA VAL A 871 -37.01 18.10 10.36
C VAL A 871 -36.90 16.58 10.43
N VAL A 872 -36.02 16.00 9.61
CA VAL A 872 -35.85 14.55 9.49
C VAL A 872 -34.69 14.07 10.35
N GLY A 873 -34.93 13.20 11.32
CA GLY A 873 -33.90 12.54 12.13
C GLY A 873 -33.25 11.36 11.38
N HIS A 874 -31.94 11.37 11.24
CA HIS A 874 -31.11 10.34 10.61
C HIS A 874 -29.93 9.94 11.52
N PRO A 875 -29.15 8.88 11.25
CA PRO A 875 -28.19 8.37 12.24
C PRO A 875 -27.08 9.34 12.66
N SER A 876 -26.74 10.35 11.84
CA SER A 876 -25.77 11.39 12.20
C SER A 876 -26.37 12.70 12.74
N GLY A 877 -27.70 12.82 12.90
CA GLY A 877 -28.34 14.10 13.26
C GLY A 877 -29.66 14.35 12.51
N GLN A 878 -29.82 15.56 11.99
CA GLN A 878 -31.07 16.11 11.47
C GLN A 878 -30.90 16.68 10.06
N LEU A 879 -31.99 16.64 9.30
CA LEU A 879 -32.10 17.23 7.98
C LEU A 879 -33.41 18.02 7.84
N VAL A 880 -33.31 19.35 7.69
CA VAL A 880 -34.45 20.21 7.36
C VAL A 880 -34.73 20.19 5.86
N VAL A 881 -35.95 19.85 5.49
CA VAL A 881 -36.46 19.83 4.10
C VAL A 881 -37.83 20.51 4.01
N ASP A 882 -38.17 21.09 2.86
CA ASP A 882 -39.48 21.70 2.61
C ASP A 882 -40.00 21.31 1.21
N ALA A 883 -41.30 21.09 1.07
CA ALA A 883 -41.94 20.70 -0.18
C ALA A 883 -43.15 21.57 -0.46
N PHE A 884 -43.16 22.17 -1.64
CA PHE A 884 -44.21 23.07 -2.12
C PHE A 884 -45.02 22.38 -3.20
N PHE A 885 -46.31 22.25 -2.94
CA PHE A 885 -47.30 21.81 -3.91
C PHE A 885 -48.11 23.02 -4.38
N ASP A 886 -48.47 23.06 -5.66
CA ASP A 886 -49.41 24.06 -6.16
C ASP A 886 -50.86 23.73 -5.78
N GLN A 887 -51.79 24.61 -6.14
CA GLN A 887 -53.22 24.43 -5.88
C GLN A 887 -53.81 23.19 -6.59
N ALA A 888 -53.16 22.70 -7.64
CA ALA A 888 -53.57 21.49 -8.36
C ALA A 888 -52.97 20.21 -7.75
N GLY A 889 -52.20 20.32 -6.66
CA GLY A 889 -51.55 19.19 -6.01
C GLY A 889 -50.30 18.68 -6.75
N LYS A 890 -49.73 19.47 -7.66
CA LYS A 890 -48.45 19.16 -8.31
C LYS A 890 -47.31 19.63 -7.42
N LEU A 891 -46.31 18.77 -7.22
CA LEU A 891 -45.05 19.13 -6.55
C LEU A 891 -44.25 20.09 -7.43
N VAL A 892 -44.23 21.37 -7.10
CA VAL A 892 -43.57 22.41 -7.90
C VAL A 892 -42.14 22.68 -7.47
N ARG A 893 -41.84 22.49 -6.18
CA ARG A 893 -40.51 22.77 -5.63
C ARG A 893 -40.25 21.95 -4.38
N VAL A 894 -39.02 21.47 -4.20
CA VAL A 894 -38.54 20.96 -2.91
C VAL A 894 -37.26 21.70 -2.53
N THR A 895 -37.21 22.21 -1.32
CA THR A 895 -36.12 23.02 -0.79
C THR A 895 -35.33 22.21 0.25
N VAL A 896 -34.00 22.31 0.17
CA VAL A 896 -33.08 21.81 1.19
C VAL A 896 -32.01 22.85 1.48
N TYR A 897 -31.55 22.88 2.72
CA TYR A 897 -30.52 23.82 3.15
C TYR A 897 -29.20 23.11 3.39
N ARG A 898 -28.12 23.65 2.83
CA ARG A 898 -26.78 23.08 2.93
C ARG A 898 -25.74 24.17 3.15
N THR A 899 -24.50 23.74 3.25
CA THR A 899 -23.32 24.61 3.28
C THR A 899 -22.32 24.05 2.27
N ALA A 900 -21.45 24.90 1.72
CA ALA A 900 -20.33 24.48 0.89
C ALA A 900 -19.05 25.18 1.35
N ARG A 901 -17.89 24.73 0.86
CA ARG A 901 -16.61 25.40 1.06
C ARG A 901 -15.62 25.01 -0.04
N ARG A 902 -14.96 26.01 -0.66
CA ARG A 902 -13.75 25.80 -1.46
C ARG A 902 -12.60 25.35 -0.54
N LEU A 903 -12.02 24.17 -0.79
CA LEU A 903 -10.94 23.61 0.01
C LEU A 903 -9.57 23.81 -0.65
N MET A 904 -9.51 23.67 -1.96
CA MET A 904 -8.31 23.84 -2.77
C MET A 904 -8.71 24.26 -4.18
N GLU A 905 -7.85 25.03 -4.84
CA GLU A 905 -7.95 25.34 -6.26
C GLU A 905 -6.55 25.30 -6.87
N GLY A 906 -6.42 24.76 -8.07
CA GLY A 906 -5.13 24.64 -8.73
C GLY A 906 -5.18 23.64 -9.88
N ALA A 907 -4.22 22.72 -9.91
CA ALA A 907 -4.22 21.64 -10.87
C ALA A 907 -4.03 20.30 -10.19
N VAL A 908 -4.75 19.29 -10.69
CA VAL A 908 -4.60 17.90 -10.29
C VAL A 908 -3.73 17.17 -11.32
N PHE A 909 -2.95 16.22 -10.85
CA PHE A 909 -2.01 15.44 -11.64
C PHE A 909 -2.40 13.97 -11.65
N TRP A 910 -2.19 13.29 -12.77
CA TRP A 910 -2.38 11.84 -12.90
C TRP A 910 -1.36 11.25 -13.88
N LYS A 911 -1.23 9.92 -13.88
CA LYS A 911 -0.26 9.17 -14.69
C LYS A 911 -0.77 8.92 -16.11
#